data_AF-A0A0D0CN34-F1
#
_entry.id   AF-A0A0D0CN34-F1
#
_cell.length_a   1.000
_cell.length_b   1.000
_cell.length_c   1.000
_cell.angle_alpha   90.00
_cell.angle_beta   90.00
_cell.angle_gamma   90.00
#
_symmetry.space_group_name_H-M   'P 1'
#
loop_
_entity.id
_entity.type
_entity.pdbx_description
1 polymer ?
#
loop_
_entity_poly.entity_id
_entity_poly.type
_entity_poly.pdbx_seq_one_letter_code
_entity_poly.pdbx_strand_id
1 'polypeptide(L)'
;MANGSSLKFLRIYDTLPPEAQKSLVDSQLGSLLNSLPKEKAKRVVSAATRLQKRYASIPDIDVKSKKKEIRTLLNDLRRDNKRSFLKDRSNRTEIHAEVIDTLACWIEQIWRVVYEHNVHFVKAHNALLYIANLILEIRDISGHGGGCKCSVVAIPVSVKIKSTSGKLIKRFSYPNIQSMDKVLLWLWRELFVSMSASGGRQARKKISEMLVDIEDTFGWKSLAKVLHGGYNALAWALNEDDGEDNDDDEGSIFSDDSLGDESCLGSSSDCDTDASSSLSTSSTPDRCTCSLHAHHWSSKVNKQRHHLRTLVVSYLRTLFELDPSPNLYISIIELSDEPELTSIELLDTLSDIATSSSSAFASTLAIYASEGDAREIVKLLDTHAHLLRPQDASSYQAAVVTMAEDEVLDKGGKGTVAMFRTRALKIIETELMETVRGVRNLVFGCFKSLDVERNRSELKRVLKMQVGSQARKDRIASWIDAVVAPPPVLDARGGVGGGGGAGAGGGGGAAGVAGGGGGGGAGGAGDGIPPPLHPIAFAAMMMGFPVPVPLNGGDIDENDPDTDEGGPFGFGGMGMGMGISMGMGGMGLLDMDPDDPDLDDVREELRPRLKERFEGWVEAAMKIKGGPGVLAKVYTRMVSEEEKDRDKDKGKGKEGQSESAGQSTTVTSGAGGMGMTWLQGADVVDAMINRLGDRPSRDHITDALEAMGNFAKIQRKKKVLRQSKKASGAGGAGKNQNANANVNGFQGLGSGSGSGSGITTRVDAGTSTDTNANTIAGTSASASTNANANTSGSNAGTPHFSFSFGRNVSTLNANTNVVGSSTSTPFAAPSYGGLDDVD
;
A
#
# COMPACT_ATOMS: atom_id res chain seq x y z
N MET A 1 -48.33 20.68 -5.48
CA MET A 1 -48.52 20.25 -4.08
C MET A 1 -49.31 18.95 -4.08
N ALA A 2 -48.67 17.82 -3.78
CA ALA A 2 -49.42 16.60 -3.53
C ALA A 2 -50.07 16.73 -2.15
N ASN A 3 -51.40 16.64 -2.06
CA ASN A 3 -52.11 16.66 -0.78
C ASN A 3 -51.47 15.64 0.17
N GLY A 4 -51.16 16.01 1.42
CA GLY A 4 -50.49 15.13 2.38
C GLY A 4 -51.15 13.75 2.54
N SER A 5 -52.45 13.65 2.23
CA SER A 5 -53.22 12.41 2.18
C SER A 5 -52.71 11.38 1.17
N SER A 6 -52.22 11.77 -0.01
CA SER A 6 -51.74 10.81 -1.02
C SER A 6 -50.40 10.19 -0.61
N LEU A 7 -49.50 10.98 -0.03
CA LEU A 7 -48.24 10.49 0.55
C LEU A 7 -48.49 9.57 1.74
N LYS A 8 -49.46 9.92 2.60
CA LYS A 8 -49.87 9.06 3.72
C LYS A 8 -50.44 7.73 3.22
N PHE A 9 -51.28 7.75 2.18
CA PHE A 9 -51.81 6.53 1.56
C PHE A 9 -50.70 5.65 1.00
N LEU A 10 -49.75 6.22 0.23
CA LEU A 10 -48.64 5.46 -0.34
C LEU A 10 -47.76 4.82 0.74
N ARG A 11 -47.47 5.54 1.83
CA ARG A 11 -46.72 4.96 2.96
C ARG A 11 -47.45 3.78 3.58
N ILE A 12 -48.77 3.87 3.77
CA ILE A 12 -49.57 2.76 4.31
C ILE A 12 -49.57 1.61 3.29
N TYR A 13 -49.83 1.90 2.02
CA TYR A 13 -49.86 0.92 0.94
C TYR A 13 -48.56 0.10 0.88
N ASP A 14 -47.41 0.78 0.90
CA ASP A 14 -46.09 0.15 0.82
C ASP A 14 -45.77 -0.72 2.05
N THR A 15 -46.39 -0.47 3.20
CA THR A 15 -46.25 -1.30 4.41
C THR A 15 -47.17 -2.51 4.45
N LEU A 16 -48.19 -2.57 3.60
CA LEU A 16 -49.11 -3.70 3.56
C LEU A 16 -48.46 -4.91 2.88
N PRO A 17 -48.76 -6.15 3.33
CA PRO A 17 -48.43 -7.36 2.59
C PRO A 17 -49.02 -7.35 1.17
N PRO A 18 -48.42 -8.04 0.18
CA PRO A 18 -48.92 -8.05 -1.20
C PRO A 18 -50.39 -8.46 -1.34
N GLU A 19 -50.87 -9.36 -0.49
CA GLU A 19 -52.28 -9.80 -0.46
C GLU A 19 -53.21 -8.68 0.00
N ALA A 20 -52.79 -7.92 1.01
CA ALA A 20 -53.54 -6.77 1.52
C ALA A 20 -53.48 -5.58 0.57
N GLN A 21 -52.35 -5.35 -0.10
CA GLN A 21 -52.23 -4.38 -1.19
C GLN A 21 -53.23 -4.69 -2.31
N LYS A 22 -53.24 -5.95 -2.77
CA LYS A 22 -54.18 -6.40 -3.81
C LYS A 22 -55.63 -6.22 -3.35
N SER A 23 -55.96 -6.66 -2.13
CA SER A 23 -57.30 -6.49 -1.56
C SER A 23 -57.73 -5.02 -1.46
N LEU A 24 -56.82 -4.13 -1.07
CA LEU A 24 -57.07 -2.69 -0.99
C LEU A 24 -57.31 -2.08 -2.39
N VAL A 25 -56.53 -2.49 -3.40
CA VAL A 25 -56.74 -2.08 -4.79
C VAL A 25 -58.07 -2.59 -5.32
N ASP A 26 -58.37 -3.88 -5.14
CA ASP A 26 -59.58 -4.51 -5.64
C ASP A 26 -60.84 -3.90 -5.01
N SER A 27 -60.82 -3.70 -3.68
CA SER A 27 -61.99 -3.20 -2.94
C SER A 27 -62.20 -1.70 -3.06
N GLN A 28 -61.15 -0.88 -2.85
CA GLN A 28 -61.28 0.57 -2.76
C GLN A 28 -60.97 1.25 -4.10
N LEU A 29 -59.90 0.85 -4.78
CA LEU A 29 -59.50 1.50 -6.03
C LEU A 29 -60.43 1.11 -7.18
N GLY A 30 -60.90 -0.14 -7.20
CA GLY A 30 -61.92 -0.61 -8.14
C GLY A 30 -63.23 0.19 -8.05
N SER A 31 -63.76 0.39 -6.84
CA SER A 31 -64.98 1.20 -6.63
C SER A 31 -64.76 2.67 -6.98
N LEU A 32 -63.60 3.23 -6.64
CA LEU A 32 -63.24 4.61 -6.99
C LEU A 32 -63.16 4.80 -8.51
N LEU A 33 -62.54 3.87 -9.24
CA LEU A 33 -62.47 3.91 -10.70
C LEU A 33 -63.84 3.87 -11.36
N ASN A 34 -64.77 3.09 -10.80
CA ASN A 34 -66.16 3.02 -11.29
C ASN A 34 -66.95 4.31 -11.01
N SER A 35 -66.60 5.06 -9.95
CA SER A 35 -67.22 6.35 -9.63
C SER A 35 -66.66 7.53 -10.44
N LEU A 36 -65.49 7.38 -11.05
CA LEU A 36 -64.87 8.45 -11.85
C LEU A 36 -65.61 8.65 -13.20
N PRO A 37 -65.62 9.87 -13.75
CA PRO A 37 -66.08 10.10 -15.12
C PRO A 37 -65.37 9.17 -16.10
N LYS A 38 -66.13 8.59 -17.05
CA LYS A 38 -65.65 7.57 -18.00
C LYS A 38 -64.32 7.94 -18.68
N GLU A 39 -64.15 9.21 -19.05
CA GLU A 39 -62.91 9.69 -19.67
C GLU A 39 -61.69 9.61 -18.75
N LYS A 40 -61.85 9.94 -17.46
CA LYS A 40 -60.76 9.83 -16.47
C LYS A 40 -60.44 8.36 -16.18
N ALA A 41 -61.47 7.51 -16.03
CA ALA A 41 -61.29 6.08 -15.84
C ALA A 41 -60.55 5.44 -17.04
N LYS A 42 -60.96 5.77 -18.28
CA LYS A 42 -60.29 5.32 -19.51
C LYS A 42 -58.84 5.75 -19.56
N ARG A 43 -58.52 6.98 -19.12
CA ARG A 43 -57.12 7.45 -19.02
C ARG A 43 -56.30 6.65 -18.00
N VAL A 44 -56.88 6.33 -16.84
CA VAL A 44 -56.19 5.52 -15.81
C VAL A 44 -55.97 4.09 -16.31
N VAL A 45 -56.99 3.45 -16.88
CA VAL A 45 -56.85 2.10 -17.46
C VAL A 45 -55.81 2.11 -18.58
N SER A 46 -55.85 3.09 -19.49
CA SER A 46 -54.86 3.20 -20.57
C SER A 46 -53.43 3.38 -20.02
N ALA A 47 -53.26 4.15 -18.94
CA ALA A 47 -51.97 4.28 -18.27
C ALA A 47 -51.52 2.95 -17.62
N ALA A 48 -52.43 2.23 -16.95
CA ALA A 48 -52.17 0.92 -16.37
C ALA A 48 -51.81 -0.12 -17.43
N THR A 49 -52.55 -0.19 -18.55
CA THR A 49 -52.25 -1.08 -19.68
C THR A 49 -50.88 -0.77 -20.28
N ARG A 50 -50.49 0.51 -20.39
CA ARG A 50 -49.16 0.89 -20.85
C ARG A 50 -48.06 0.44 -19.88
N LEU A 51 -48.28 0.56 -18.57
CA LEU A 51 -47.36 0.04 -17.55
C LEU A 51 -47.27 -1.48 -17.60
N GLN A 52 -48.40 -2.18 -17.69
CA GLN A 52 -48.45 -3.64 -17.84
C GLN A 52 -47.67 -4.08 -19.08
N LYS A 53 -47.89 -3.45 -20.24
CA LYS A 53 -47.15 -3.77 -21.48
C LYS A 53 -45.65 -3.51 -21.34
N ARG A 54 -45.27 -2.42 -20.66
CA ARG A 54 -43.85 -2.11 -20.38
C ARG A 54 -43.20 -3.16 -19.49
N TYR A 55 -43.94 -3.76 -18.57
CA TYR A 55 -43.43 -4.69 -17.58
C TYR A 55 -43.65 -6.17 -17.92
N ALA A 56 -44.43 -6.48 -18.96
CA ALA A 56 -44.64 -7.84 -19.43
C ALA A 56 -43.37 -8.51 -19.97
N SER A 57 -42.38 -7.72 -20.40
CA SER A 57 -41.10 -8.21 -20.94
C SER A 57 -39.94 -8.13 -19.96
N ILE A 58 -40.18 -7.91 -18.65
CA ILE A 58 -39.09 -7.88 -17.66
C ILE A 58 -38.43 -9.27 -17.59
N PRO A 59 -37.11 -9.39 -17.78
CA PRO A 59 -36.39 -10.61 -17.48
C PRO A 59 -36.44 -10.93 -15.97
N ASP A 60 -36.75 -12.18 -15.59
CA ASP A 60 -36.67 -12.57 -14.18
C ASP A 60 -35.22 -12.84 -13.77
N ILE A 61 -34.71 -12.05 -12.82
CA ILE A 61 -33.41 -12.29 -12.18
C ILE A 61 -33.60 -13.40 -11.13
N ASP A 62 -33.80 -14.66 -11.53
CA ASP A 62 -33.87 -15.77 -10.58
C ASP A 62 -32.48 -16.15 -10.06
N VAL A 63 -32.04 -15.45 -9.01
CA VAL A 63 -30.76 -15.68 -8.34
C VAL A 63 -30.63 -17.13 -7.84
N LYS A 64 -31.73 -17.78 -7.41
CA LYS A 64 -31.65 -19.14 -6.88
C LYS A 64 -31.41 -20.16 -7.99
N SER A 65 -32.16 -20.06 -9.09
CA SER A 65 -31.97 -20.93 -10.25
C SER A 65 -30.58 -20.74 -10.85
N LYS A 66 -30.16 -19.48 -11.09
CA LYS A 66 -28.83 -19.18 -11.64
C LYS A 66 -27.70 -19.65 -10.74
N LYS A 67 -27.82 -19.49 -9.42
CA LYS A 67 -26.85 -20.04 -8.45
C LYS A 67 -26.75 -21.56 -8.52
N LYS A 68 -27.86 -22.27 -8.74
CA LYS A 68 -27.85 -23.75 -8.89
C LYS A 68 -27.15 -24.18 -10.17
N GLU A 69 -27.46 -23.53 -11.29
CA GLU A 69 -26.84 -23.76 -12.61
C GLU A 69 -25.32 -23.57 -12.52
N ILE A 70 -24.87 -22.40 -12.07
CA ILE A 70 -23.45 -22.07 -11.94
C ILE A 70 -22.72 -23.01 -10.97
N ARG A 71 -23.31 -23.34 -9.83
CA ARG A 71 -22.72 -24.31 -8.89
C ARG A 71 -22.55 -25.70 -9.51
N THR A 72 -23.43 -26.08 -10.43
CA THR A 72 -23.29 -27.34 -11.16
C THR A 72 -22.05 -27.28 -12.04
N LEU A 73 -21.87 -26.21 -12.81
CA LEU A 73 -20.66 -25.99 -13.63
C LEU A 73 -19.37 -25.94 -12.79
N LEU A 74 -19.39 -25.29 -11.62
CA LEU A 74 -18.23 -25.27 -10.71
C LEU A 74 -17.92 -26.66 -10.13
N ASN A 75 -18.93 -27.47 -9.84
CA ASN A 75 -18.72 -28.84 -9.41
C ASN A 75 -18.14 -29.68 -10.55
N ASP A 76 -18.53 -29.43 -11.79
CA ASP A 76 -17.98 -30.08 -12.98
C ASP A 76 -16.51 -29.71 -13.15
N LEU A 77 -16.17 -28.43 -13.00
CA LEU A 77 -14.81 -27.93 -12.99
C LEU A 77 -13.95 -28.60 -11.90
N ARG A 78 -14.48 -28.73 -10.67
CA ARG A 78 -13.80 -29.43 -9.57
C ARG A 78 -13.61 -30.92 -9.86
N ARG A 79 -14.58 -31.57 -10.51
CA ARG A 79 -14.48 -32.97 -10.94
C ARG A 79 -13.43 -33.13 -12.05
N ASP A 80 -13.40 -32.22 -13.01
CA ASP A 80 -12.42 -32.22 -14.10
C ASP A 80 -10.99 -32.02 -13.57
N ASN A 81 -10.79 -31.10 -12.62
CA ASN A 81 -9.51 -30.90 -11.94
C ASN A 81 -8.99 -32.17 -11.24
N LYS A 82 -9.88 -33.06 -10.77
CA LYS A 82 -9.49 -34.36 -10.20
C LYS A 82 -9.18 -35.40 -11.28
N ARG A 83 -9.88 -35.35 -12.41
CA ARG A 83 -9.71 -36.30 -13.53
C ARG A 83 -8.47 -36.03 -14.36
N SER A 84 -8.06 -34.77 -14.52
CA SER A 84 -6.87 -34.40 -15.29
C SER A 84 -5.58 -35.03 -14.76
N PHE A 85 -5.53 -35.41 -13.47
CA PHE A 85 -4.44 -36.19 -12.90
C PHE A 85 -4.34 -37.63 -13.46
N LEU A 86 -5.42 -38.19 -13.98
CA LEU A 86 -5.50 -39.57 -14.47
C LEU A 86 -5.20 -39.71 -15.98
N LYS A 87 -4.52 -38.72 -16.59
CA LYS A 87 -4.15 -38.63 -18.02
C LYS A 87 -5.31 -38.47 -19.01
N ASP A 88 -6.53 -38.25 -18.56
CA ASP A 88 -7.63 -37.85 -19.45
C ASP A 88 -7.44 -36.40 -19.93
N ARG A 89 -7.90 -36.10 -21.16
CA ARG A 89 -7.98 -34.71 -21.64
C ARG A 89 -8.91 -33.92 -20.72
N SER A 90 -8.42 -32.81 -20.18
CA SER A 90 -9.17 -31.91 -19.32
C SER A 90 -10.15 -31.08 -20.16
N ASN A 91 -11.42 -31.01 -19.73
CA ASN A 91 -12.45 -30.17 -20.33
C ASN A 91 -12.55 -28.80 -19.64
N ARG A 92 -11.48 -28.38 -18.97
CA ARG A 92 -11.46 -27.20 -18.10
C ARG A 92 -11.76 -25.91 -18.85
N THR A 93 -11.21 -25.76 -20.06
CA THR A 93 -11.40 -24.55 -20.87
C THR A 93 -12.84 -24.40 -21.31
N GLU A 94 -13.48 -25.50 -21.72
CA GLU A 94 -14.88 -25.55 -22.13
C GLU A 94 -15.81 -25.21 -20.97
N ILE A 95 -15.58 -25.79 -19.79
CA ILE A 95 -16.39 -25.52 -18.60
C ILE A 95 -16.27 -24.04 -18.18
N HIS A 96 -15.05 -23.48 -18.20
CA HIS A 96 -14.90 -22.06 -17.90
C HIS A 96 -15.56 -21.14 -18.92
N ALA A 97 -15.47 -21.46 -20.22
CA ALA A 97 -16.15 -20.71 -21.27
C ALA A 97 -17.67 -20.73 -21.06
N GLU A 98 -18.24 -21.89 -20.72
CA GLU A 98 -19.67 -22.04 -20.42
C GLU A 98 -20.08 -21.21 -19.19
N VAL A 99 -19.25 -21.17 -18.13
CA VAL A 99 -19.49 -20.30 -16.98
C VAL A 99 -19.48 -18.83 -17.40
N ILE A 100 -18.49 -18.38 -18.18
CA ILE A 100 -18.39 -16.99 -18.63
C ILE A 100 -19.56 -16.61 -19.53
N ASP A 101 -19.97 -17.46 -20.46
CA ASP A 101 -21.13 -17.22 -21.32
C ASP A 101 -22.43 -17.14 -20.53
N THR A 102 -22.59 -18.01 -19.52
CA THR A 102 -23.73 -17.98 -18.58
C THR A 102 -23.76 -16.65 -17.81
N LEU A 103 -22.61 -16.19 -17.33
CA LEU A 103 -22.48 -14.90 -16.65
C LEU A 103 -22.75 -13.72 -17.58
N ALA A 104 -22.19 -13.73 -18.79
CA ALA A 104 -22.38 -12.67 -19.78
C ALA A 104 -23.86 -12.47 -20.13
N CYS A 105 -24.58 -13.58 -20.37
CA CYS A 105 -26.03 -13.54 -20.61
C CYS A 105 -26.81 -13.01 -19.41
N TRP A 106 -26.40 -13.38 -18.19
CA TRP A 106 -27.09 -12.94 -16.98
C TRP A 106 -26.84 -11.46 -16.66
N ILE A 107 -25.61 -10.98 -16.87
CA ILE A 107 -25.24 -9.56 -16.78
C ILE A 107 -26.10 -8.71 -17.73
N GLU A 108 -26.31 -9.17 -18.96
CA GLU A 108 -27.21 -8.49 -19.92
C GLU A 108 -28.65 -8.42 -19.39
N GLN A 109 -29.18 -9.51 -18.81
CA GLN A 109 -30.52 -9.52 -18.21
C GLN A 109 -30.61 -8.55 -17.02
N ILE A 110 -29.62 -8.55 -16.13
CA ILE A 110 -29.54 -7.64 -14.99
C ILE A 110 -29.57 -6.19 -15.49
N TRP A 111 -28.78 -5.86 -16.50
CA TRP A 111 -28.75 -4.52 -17.10
C TRP A 111 -30.12 -4.07 -17.61
N ARG A 112 -30.84 -4.93 -18.35
CA ARG A 112 -32.19 -4.59 -18.86
C ARG A 112 -33.17 -4.31 -17.72
N VAL A 113 -33.11 -5.11 -16.65
CA VAL A 113 -33.98 -4.95 -15.47
C VAL A 113 -33.73 -3.62 -14.77
N VAL A 114 -32.46 -3.25 -14.53
CA VAL A 114 -32.12 -2.03 -13.80
C VAL A 114 -32.24 -0.77 -14.65
N TYR A 115 -31.79 -0.80 -15.90
CA TYR A 115 -31.68 0.39 -16.74
C TYR A 115 -32.95 0.65 -17.56
N GLU A 116 -33.47 -0.35 -18.28
CA GLU A 116 -34.63 -0.16 -19.16
C GLU A 116 -35.95 -0.20 -18.37
N HIS A 117 -36.09 -1.17 -17.47
CA HIS A 117 -37.30 -1.36 -16.68
C HIS A 117 -37.32 -0.56 -15.37
N ASN A 118 -36.15 -0.21 -14.82
CA ASN A 118 -36.02 0.56 -13.57
C ASN A 118 -36.72 -0.11 -12.37
N VAL A 119 -36.53 -1.43 -12.20
CA VAL A 119 -37.14 -2.23 -11.14
C VAL A 119 -36.12 -3.18 -10.50
N HIS A 120 -36.48 -3.77 -9.35
CA HIS A 120 -35.71 -4.83 -8.67
C HIS A 120 -34.23 -4.52 -8.38
N PHE A 121 -33.88 -3.25 -8.11
CA PHE A 121 -32.50 -2.81 -7.87
C PHE A 121 -31.76 -3.63 -6.79
N VAL A 122 -32.43 -3.95 -5.67
CA VAL A 122 -31.83 -4.77 -4.59
C VAL A 122 -31.55 -6.21 -5.06
N LYS A 123 -32.48 -6.82 -5.82
CA LYS A 123 -32.30 -8.18 -6.36
C LYS A 123 -31.15 -8.21 -7.38
N ALA A 124 -31.05 -7.16 -8.20
CA ALA A 124 -29.95 -6.97 -9.15
C ALA A 124 -28.61 -6.80 -8.43
N HIS A 125 -28.54 -5.95 -7.40
CA HIS A 125 -27.35 -5.77 -6.58
C HIS A 125 -26.87 -7.10 -5.96
N ASN A 126 -27.78 -7.88 -5.36
CA ASN A 126 -27.46 -9.20 -4.81
C ASN A 126 -26.97 -10.20 -5.88
N ALA A 127 -27.50 -10.11 -7.10
CA ALA A 127 -27.02 -10.91 -8.21
C ALA A 127 -25.58 -10.51 -8.61
N LEU A 128 -25.27 -9.21 -8.66
CA LEU A 128 -23.93 -8.71 -8.96
C LEU A 128 -22.92 -9.13 -7.88
N LEU A 129 -23.27 -9.04 -6.60
CA LEU A 129 -22.42 -9.54 -5.51
C LEU A 129 -22.16 -11.05 -5.64
N TYR A 130 -23.17 -11.82 -6.01
CA TYR A 130 -22.98 -13.25 -6.23
C TYR A 130 -22.03 -13.53 -7.40
N ILE A 131 -22.14 -12.78 -8.51
CA ILE A 131 -21.21 -12.89 -9.64
C ILE A 131 -19.78 -12.49 -9.22
N ALA A 132 -19.63 -11.41 -8.45
CA ALA A 132 -18.33 -10.97 -7.93
C ALA A 132 -17.65 -12.06 -7.09
N ASN A 133 -18.37 -12.60 -6.09
CA ASN A 133 -17.86 -13.69 -5.25
C ASN A 133 -17.53 -14.94 -6.05
N LEU A 134 -18.30 -15.23 -7.10
CA LEU A 134 -18.04 -16.34 -7.99
C LEU A 134 -16.72 -16.17 -8.79
N ILE A 135 -16.43 -14.96 -9.27
CA ILE A 135 -15.18 -14.68 -9.98
C ILE A 135 -13.97 -14.91 -9.06
N LEU A 136 -14.07 -14.51 -7.79
CA LEU A 136 -13.07 -14.81 -6.77
C LEU A 136 -12.94 -16.33 -6.54
N GLU A 137 -14.06 -17.05 -6.41
CA GLU A 137 -14.07 -18.51 -6.24
C GLU A 137 -13.41 -19.24 -7.43
N ILE A 138 -13.66 -18.82 -8.68
CA ILE A 138 -13.03 -19.40 -9.88
C ILE A 138 -11.52 -19.20 -9.86
N ARG A 139 -11.05 -18.04 -9.39
CA ARG A 139 -9.62 -17.74 -9.22
C ARG A 139 -8.97 -18.68 -8.21
N ASP A 140 -9.64 -18.93 -7.09
CA ASP A 140 -9.10 -19.74 -6.00
C ASP A 140 -9.09 -21.24 -6.31
N ILE A 141 -10.16 -21.77 -6.93
CA ILE A 141 -10.22 -23.17 -7.40
C ILE A 141 -9.03 -23.50 -8.31
N SER A 142 -8.54 -22.50 -9.03
CA SER A 142 -7.49 -22.66 -10.03
C SER A 142 -6.08 -22.75 -9.45
N GLY A 143 -5.88 -22.37 -8.20
CA GLY A 143 -4.57 -22.37 -7.54
C GLY A 143 -4.19 -23.66 -6.81
N HIS A 144 -5.17 -24.47 -6.39
CA HIS A 144 -4.95 -25.55 -5.41
C HIS A 144 -4.58 -26.92 -6.03
N GLY A 145 -4.60 -27.06 -7.36
CA GLY A 145 -4.50 -28.36 -8.04
C GLY A 145 -3.17 -28.64 -8.77
N GLY A 146 -2.06 -27.98 -8.43
CA GLY A 146 -0.76 -28.20 -9.10
C GLY A 146 -0.68 -27.78 -10.58
N GLY A 147 -1.76 -27.27 -11.17
CA GLY A 147 -1.78 -26.70 -12.51
C GLY A 147 -1.35 -25.23 -12.52
N CYS A 148 -0.77 -24.76 -13.62
CA CYS A 148 -0.42 -23.35 -13.80
C CYS A 148 -1.67 -22.44 -13.74
N LYS A 149 -1.63 -21.41 -12.88
CA LYS A 149 -2.68 -20.36 -12.76
C LYS A 149 -2.93 -19.62 -14.08
N CYS A 150 -1.97 -19.64 -15.00
CA CYS A 150 -2.04 -18.99 -16.31
C CYS A 150 -3.27 -19.42 -17.14
N SER A 151 -3.70 -20.68 -17.05
CA SER A 151 -4.85 -21.19 -17.84
C SER A 151 -6.17 -20.50 -17.54
N VAL A 152 -6.35 -19.97 -16.32
CA VAL A 152 -7.60 -19.30 -15.91
C VAL A 152 -7.49 -17.80 -16.04
N VAL A 153 -6.30 -17.27 -15.81
CA VAL A 153 -6.04 -15.85 -16.03
C VAL A 153 -6.21 -15.50 -17.51
N ALA A 154 -5.86 -16.38 -18.45
CA ALA A 154 -5.92 -16.11 -19.89
C ALA A 154 -7.28 -16.37 -20.57
N ILE A 155 -8.36 -16.57 -19.80
CA ILE A 155 -9.66 -16.88 -20.41
C ILE A 155 -10.29 -15.59 -20.92
N PRO A 156 -10.57 -15.49 -22.23
CA PRO A 156 -11.15 -14.29 -22.80
C PRO A 156 -12.58 -14.10 -22.29
N VAL A 157 -12.89 -12.86 -21.93
CA VAL A 157 -14.24 -12.43 -21.52
C VAL A 157 -14.83 -11.59 -22.65
N SER A 158 -15.96 -12.03 -23.20
CA SER A 158 -16.75 -11.23 -24.13
C SER A 158 -18.16 -11.02 -23.60
N VAL A 159 -18.52 -9.76 -23.31
CA VAL A 159 -19.87 -9.40 -22.85
C VAL A 159 -20.45 -8.39 -23.83
N LYS A 160 -21.64 -8.69 -24.38
CA LYS A 160 -22.37 -7.80 -25.29
C LYS A 160 -23.68 -7.39 -24.64
N ILE A 161 -23.83 -6.11 -24.34
CA ILE A 161 -25.05 -5.56 -23.75
C ILE A 161 -25.90 -4.99 -24.88
N LYS A 162 -27.08 -5.58 -25.12
CA LYS A 162 -28.02 -5.09 -26.12
C LYS A 162 -29.32 -4.61 -25.47
N SER A 163 -29.89 -3.56 -26.05
CA SER A 163 -31.20 -3.08 -25.68
C SER A 163 -32.31 -4.07 -26.04
N THR A 164 -33.51 -3.85 -25.51
CA THR A 164 -34.73 -4.57 -25.96
C THR A 164 -35.03 -4.40 -27.45
N SER A 165 -34.53 -3.34 -28.09
CA SER A 165 -34.61 -3.17 -29.56
C SER A 165 -33.53 -3.94 -30.32
N GLY A 166 -32.66 -4.67 -29.63
CA GLY A 166 -31.50 -5.38 -30.20
C GLY A 166 -30.30 -4.50 -30.51
N LYS A 167 -30.36 -3.18 -30.23
CA LYS A 167 -29.25 -2.26 -30.47
C LYS A 167 -28.12 -2.56 -29.50
N LEU A 168 -26.89 -2.69 -30.01
CA LEU A 168 -25.71 -2.83 -29.18
C LEU A 168 -25.48 -1.53 -28.39
N ILE A 169 -25.45 -1.63 -27.06
CA ILE A 169 -25.21 -0.50 -26.16
C ILE A 169 -23.74 -0.45 -25.77
N LYS A 170 -23.17 -1.59 -25.39
CA LYS A 170 -21.76 -1.70 -25.01
C LYS A 170 -21.25 -3.10 -25.30
N ARG A 171 -20.00 -3.19 -25.78
CA ARG A 171 -19.24 -4.42 -25.91
C ARG A 171 -18.04 -4.35 -24.98
N PHE A 172 -17.79 -5.45 -24.28
CA PHE A 172 -16.60 -5.68 -23.48
C PHE A 172 -15.86 -6.87 -24.11
N SER A 173 -14.57 -6.70 -24.34
CA SER A 173 -13.68 -7.74 -24.84
C SER A 173 -12.39 -7.63 -24.06
N TYR A 174 -12.14 -8.61 -23.19
CA TYR A 174 -10.95 -8.62 -22.35
C TYR A 174 -10.23 -9.95 -22.49
N PRO A 175 -8.88 -9.97 -22.44
CA PRO A 175 -8.10 -11.19 -22.56
C PRO A 175 -8.15 -12.06 -21.29
N ASN A 176 -8.67 -11.52 -20.18
CA ASN A 176 -8.64 -12.18 -18.87
C ASN A 176 -9.96 -12.06 -18.11
N ILE A 177 -10.25 -13.06 -17.27
CA ILE A 177 -11.43 -13.09 -16.39
C ILE A 177 -11.40 -12.02 -15.30
N GLN A 178 -10.21 -11.56 -14.88
CA GLN A 178 -10.07 -10.51 -13.86
C GLN A 178 -10.67 -9.18 -14.31
N SER A 179 -10.70 -8.93 -15.63
CA SER A 179 -11.33 -7.74 -16.18
C SER A 179 -12.86 -7.76 -16.11
N MET A 180 -13.48 -8.88 -15.70
CA MET A 180 -14.91 -8.93 -15.41
C MET A 180 -15.30 -7.98 -14.28
N ASP A 181 -14.39 -7.67 -13.35
CA ASP A 181 -14.59 -6.66 -12.31
C ASP A 181 -14.96 -5.31 -12.93
N LYS A 182 -14.34 -4.94 -14.07
CA LYS A 182 -14.65 -3.70 -14.79
C LYS A 182 -16.09 -3.71 -15.31
N VAL A 183 -16.56 -4.86 -15.82
CA VAL A 183 -17.94 -5.04 -16.31
C VAL A 183 -18.94 -4.90 -15.17
N LEU A 184 -18.64 -5.49 -14.01
CA LEU A 184 -19.51 -5.41 -12.83
C LEU A 184 -19.58 -3.98 -12.27
N LEU A 185 -18.44 -3.30 -12.15
CA LEU A 185 -18.39 -1.90 -11.69
C LEU A 185 -19.10 -0.95 -12.66
N TRP A 186 -18.99 -1.20 -13.97
CA TRP A 186 -19.81 -0.51 -14.97
C TRP A 186 -21.30 -0.73 -14.71
N LEU A 187 -21.72 -1.98 -14.49
CA LEU A 187 -23.13 -2.30 -14.28
C LEU A 187 -23.68 -1.76 -12.95
N TRP A 188 -22.88 -1.72 -11.87
CA TRP A 188 -23.25 -1.03 -10.63
C TRP A 188 -23.44 0.47 -10.86
N ARG A 189 -22.61 1.11 -11.69
CA ARG A 189 -22.82 2.51 -12.08
C ARG A 189 -24.19 2.69 -12.71
N GLU A 190 -24.53 1.87 -13.70
CA GLU A 190 -25.82 1.89 -14.40
C GLU A 190 -26.99 1.67 -13.42
N LEU A 191 -26.84 0.73 -12.49
CA LEU A 191 -27.81 0.45 -11.43
C LEU A 191 -28.04 1.69 -10.56
N PHE A 192 -26.99 2.31 -10.04
CA PHE A 192 -27.10 3.43 -9.10
C PHE A 192 -27.67 4.71 -9.72
N VAL A 193 -27.27 5.05 -10.95
CA VAL A 193 -27.82 6.23 -11.63
C VAL A 193 -29.30 6.03 -11.99
N SER A 194 -29.70 4.81 -12.36
CA SER A 194 -31.09 4.46 -12.68
C SER A 194 -31.96 4.42 -11.42
N MET A 195 -31.42 3.86 -10.33
CA MET A 195 -32.06 3.83 -9.01
C MET A 195 -32.26 5.25 -8.46
N SER A 196 -31.27 6.12 -8.60
CA SER A 196 -31.37 7.54 -8.21
C SER A 196 -32.41 8.29 -9.06
N ALA A 197 -32.48 8.00 -10.36
CA ALA A 197 -33.44 8.63 -11.27
C ALA A 197 -34.90 8.21 -10.99
N SER A 198 -35.12 7.05 -10.37
CA SER A 198 -36.45 6.48 -10.12
C SER A 198 -36.91 6.60 -8.66
N GLY A 199 -36.04 6.41 -7.67
CA GLY A 199 -36.42 6.19 -6.27
C GLY A 199 -36.21 7.35 -5.28
N GLY A 200 -35.82 8.54 -5.75
CA GLY A 200 -35.74 9.74 -4.89
C GLY A 200 -34.81 9.59 -3.68
N ARG A 201 -35.23 10.07 -2.50
CA ARG A 201 -34.41 10.06 -1.25
C ARG A 201 -34.15 8.65 -0.71
N GLN A 202 -35.12 7.75 -0.76
CA GLN A 202 -34.98 6.38 -0.26
C GLN A 202 -33.96 5.59 -1.08
N ALA A 203 -33.90 5.84 -2.40
CA ALA A 203 -32.87 5.27 -3.24
C ALA A 203 -31.46 5.62 -2.77
N ARG A 204 -31.22 6.88 -2.37
CA ARG A 204 -29.88 7.33 -1.92
C ARG A 204 -29.41 6.58 -0.68
N LYS A 205 -30.28 6.39 0.32
CA LYS A 205 -29.97 5.61 1.51
C LYS A 205 -29.56 4.18 1.16
N LYS A 206 -30.33 3.55 0.27
CA LYS A 206 -30.03 2.18 -0.21
C LYS A 206 -28.76 2.11 -1.05
N ILE A 207 -28.44 3.13 -1.83
CA ILE A 207 -27.15 3.20 -2.54
C ILE A 207 -26.01 3.23 -1.54
N SER A 208 -26.08 4.04 -0.48
CA SER A 208 -25.05 4.07 0.56
C SER A 208 -24.84 2.70 1.21
N GLU A 209 -25.92 1.98 1.54
CA GLU A 209 -25.84 0.59 2.05
C GLU A 209 -25.12 -0.34 1.04
N MET A 210 -25.46 -0.24 -0.25
CA MET A 210 -24.86 -1.04 -1.32
C MET A 210 -23.39 -0.68 -1.63
N LEU A 211 -22.93 0.52 -1.28
CA LEU A 211 -21.51 0.90 -1.45
C LEU A 211 -20.63 0.15 -0.44
N VAL A 212 -21.14 -0.10 0.77
CA VAL A 212 -20.46 -0.93 1.79
C VAL A 212 -20.21 -2.34 1.23
N ASP A 213 -21.24 -2.97 0.64
CA ASP A 213 -21.11 -4.32 0.08
C ASP A 213 -20.05 -4.39 -1.05
N ILE A 214 -19.90 -3.32 -1.85
CA ILE A 214 -18.89 -3.24 -2.90
C ILE A 214 -17.49 -3.05 -2.31
N GLU A 215 -17.36 -2.25 -1.26
CA GLU A 215 -16.10 -2.10 -0.53
C GLU A 215 -15.65 -3.43 0.09
N ASP A 216 -16.54 -4.13 0.77
CA ASP A 216 -16.24 -5.42 1.39
C ASP A 216 -15.78 -6.46 0.34
N THR A 217 -16.32 -6.38 -0.88
CA THR A 217 -16.01 -7.34 -1.95
C THR A 217 -14.76 -6.96 -2.77
N PHE A 218 -14.56 -5.67 -3.08
CA PHE A 218 -13.55 -5.20 -4.03
C PHE A 218 -12.60 -4.12 -3.49
N GLY A 219 -12.74 -3.74 -2.22
CA GLY A 219 -12.02 -2.66 -1.57
C GLY A 219 -12.49 -1.26 -1.98
N TRP A 220 -12.14 -0.27 -1.16
CA TRP A 220 -12.56 1.13 -1.34
C TRP A 220 -12.18 1.72 -2.71
N LYS A 221 -11.05 1.28 -3.30
CA LYS A 221 -10.57 1.75 -4.62
C LYS A 221 -11.62 1.51 -5.72
N SER A 222 -12.44 0.49 -5.56
CA SER A 222 -13.45 0.12 -6.54
C SER A 222 -14.65 1.07 -6.51
N LEU A 223 -14.90 1.77 -5.40
CA LEU A 223 -15.94 2.79 -5.32
C LEU A 223 -15.65 3.97 -6.25
N ALA A 224 -14.38 4.42 -6.31
CA ALA A 224 -13.94 5.41 -7.27
C ALA A 224 -14.13 4.91 -8.72
N LYS A 225 -13.75 3.65 -8.98
CA LYS A 225 -13.90 3.03 -10.31
C LYS A 225 -15.37 2.87 -10.73
N VAL A 226 -16.31 2.68 -9.81
CA VAL A 226 -17.76 2.66 -10.14
C VAL A 226 -18.13 3.94 -10.88
N LEU A 227 -17.65 5.11 -10.47
CA LEU A 227 -17.97 6.38 -11.14
C LEU A 227 -17.48 6.42 -12.60
N HIS A 228 -16.33 5.82 -12.87
CA HIS A 228 -15.72 5.74 -14.20
C HIS A 228 -16.10 4.46 -14.97
N GLY A 229 -17.07 3.69 -14.47
CA GLY A 229 -17.57 2.50 -15.15
C GLY A 229 -16.52 1.37 -15.21
N GLY A 230 -15.79 1.18 -14.11
CA GLY A 230 -14.79 0.12 -13.95
C GLY A 230 -13.37 0.50 -14.37
N TYR A 231 -13.18 1.66 -15.00
CA TYR A 231 -11.86 2.16 -15.37
C TYR A 231 -11.19 2.90 -14.20
N ASN A 232 -9.86 2.84 -14.14
CA ASN A 232 -9.09 3.60 -13.16
C ASN A 232 -9.09 5.09 -13.57
N ALA A 233 -9.47 5.98 -12.65
CA ALA A 233 -9.32 7.42 -12.86
C ALA A 233 -7.84 7.77 -13.08
N LEU A 234 -6.94 7.37 -12.19
CA LEU A 234 -5.52 7.68 -12.35
C LEU A 234 -4.85 7.12 -13.62
N ALA A 235 -5.38 6.04 -14.20
CA ALA A 235 -4.77 5.47 -15.40
C ALA A 235 -4.90 6.39 -16.63
N TRP A 236 -5.97 7.19 -16.74
CA TRP A 236 -6.06 8.16 -17.85
C TRP A 236 -5.07 9.32 -17.71
N ALA A 237 -4.60 9.60 -16.49
CA ALA A 237 -3.68 10.69 -16.22
C ALA A 237 -2.20 10.28 -16.29
N LEU A 238 -1.88 9.01 -16.00
CA LEU A 238 -0.50 8.61 -15.69
C LEU A 238 0.19 7.61 -16.62
N ASN A 239 -0.48 6.79 -17.43
CA ASN A 239 0.20 5.85 -18.32
C ASN A 239 -0.50 5.82 -19.69
N GLU A 240 0.19 6.15 -20.78
CA GLU A 240 1.25 5.35 -21.42
C GLU A 240 0.67 4.08 -22.09
N ASP A 241 0.36 4.22 -23.37
CA ASP A 241 0.53 3.21 -24.42
C ASP A 241 -0.15 1.83 -24.31
N ASP A 242 -1.20 1.67 -23.49
CA ASP A 242 -2.15 0.55 -23.67
C ASP A 242 -3.12 0.86 -24.83
N GLY A 243 -2.56 1.25 -25.98
CA GLY A 243 -3.24 1.45 -27.26
C GLY A 243 -3.73 0.15 -27.88
N GLU A 244 -4.46 -0.68 -27.13
CA GLU A 244 -5.24 -1.77 -27.71
C GLU A 244 -6.59 -1.22 -28.18
N ASP A 245 -6.52 -0.56 -29.34
CA ASP A 245 -7.42 -0.73 -30.48
C ASP A 245 -8.85 -1.20 -30.13
N ASN A 246 -9.73 -0.26 -29.78
CA ASN A 246 -11.17 -0.45 -29.95
C ASN A 246 -11.76 0.63 -30.88
N ASP A 247 -11.00 1.03 -31.90
CA ASP A 247 -11.43 1.96 -32.96
C ASP A 247 -12.01 1.23 -34.20
N ASP A 248 -12.30 -0.06 -34.12
CA ASP A 248 -13.00 -0.81 -35.20
C ASP A 248 -14.51 -0.49 -35.30
N ASP A 249 -14.99 0.61 -34.70
CA ASP A 249 -16.32 1.19 -34.97
C ASP A 249 -16.24 2.35 -35.99
N GLU A 250 -15.25 2.31 -36.89
CA GLU A 250 -15.28 2.91 -38.25
C GLU A 250 -16.31 2.21 -39.18
N GLY A 251 -17.37 1.63 -38.59
CA GLY A 251 -18.64 1.38 -39.26
C GLY A 251 -19.41 2.68 -39.46
N SER A 252 -18.75 3.68 -40.06
CA SER A 252 -19.41 4.74 -40.80
C SER A 252 -20.43 4.06 -41.70
N ILE A 253 -21.69 4.23 -41.32
CA ILE A 253 -22.83 4.08 -42.21
C ILE A 253 -22.55 5.07 -43.35
N PHE A 254 -21.79 4.61 -44.35
CA PHE A 254 -22.04 4.99 -45.72
C PHE A 254 -23.48 4.55 -45.95
N SER A 255 -24.41 5.47 -45.66
CA SER A 255 -25.67 5.53 -46.35
C SER A 255 -25.27 5.57 -47.82
N ASP A 256 -25.36 4.39 -48.42
CA ASP A 256 -25.47 4.13 -49.83
C ASP A 256 -26.39 5.19 -50.43
N ASP A 257 -25.78 6.23 -50.99
CA ASP A 257 -26.37 7.08 -52.00
C ASP A 257 -26.69 6.20 -53.22
N SER A 258 -27.75 5.42 -53.06
CA SER A 258 -28.46 4.84 -54.18
C SER A 258 -29.16 6.01 -54.88
N LEU A 259 -28.41 6.63 -55.78
CA LEU A 259 -28.87 7.53 -56.82
C LEU A 259 -29.88 6.77 -57.71
N GLY A 260 -31.10 6.65 -57.21
CA GLY A 260 -32.30 6.30 -57.96
C GLY A 260 -32.97 7.58 -58.44
N ASP A 261 -32.45 8.09 -59.55
CA ASP A 261 -33.19 8.84 -60.56
C ASP A 261 -34.66 8.37 -60.66
N GLU A 262 -35.61 9.26 -60.39
CA GLU A 262 -36.72 9.53 -61.32
C GLU A 262 -37.44 10.83 -60.94
N SER A 263 -37.45 11.71 -61.94
CA SER A 263 -38.23 12.93 -62.14
C SER A 263 -39.52 13.12 -61.33
N CYS A 264 -39.68 14.31 -60.73
CA CYS A 264 -40.95 15.02 -60.82
C CYS A 264 -40.72 16.53 -60.92
N LEU A 265 -40.92 17.01 -62.15
CA LEU A 265 -40.85 18.40 -62.56
C LEU A 265 -41.88 19.26 -61.80
N GLY A 266 -41.44 20.44 -61.40
CA GLY A 266 -42.27 21.64 -61.44
C GLY A 266 -42.84 22.14 -60.11
N SER A 267 -42.16 23.11 -59.51
CA SER A 267 -42.77 24.44 -59.37
C SER A 267 -41.73 25.48 -58.97
N SER A 268 -41.54 26.44 -59.86
CA SER A 268 -40.79 27.67 -59.69
C SER A 268 -41.36 28.52 -58.56
N SER A 269 -40.53 28.93 -57.61
CA SER A 269 -40.78 30.17 -56.89
C SER A 269 -39.44 30.81 -56.54
N ASP A 270 -39.05 31.71 -57.42
CA ASP A 270 -37.91 32.62 -57.27
C ASP A 270 -38.04 33.43 -55.98
N CYS A 271 -37.02 33.36 -55.13
CA CYS A 271 -36.67 34.46 -54.24
C CYS A 271 -35.14 34.47 -54.05
N ASP A 272 -34.48 35.09 -55.03
CA ASP A 272 -33.12 35.59 -54.87
C ASP A 272 -33.12 36.65 -53.77
N THR A 273 -32.41 36.39 -52.68
CA THR A 273 -31.78 37.48 -51.93
C THR A 273 -30.46 37.00 -51.37
N ASP A 274 -29.41 37.50 -52.02
CA ASP A 274 -28.02 37.46 -51.62
C ASP A 274 -27.81 37.83 -50.16
N ALA A 275 -26.84 37.17 -49.53
CA ALA A 275 -25.73 37.77 -48.78
C ALA A 275 -25.24 36.85 -47.67
N SER A 276 -24.17 36.10 -47.97
CA SER A 276 -23.03 35.83 -47.10
C SER A 276 -23.24 36.06 -45.59
N SER A 277 -23.61 35.02 -44.85
CA SER A 277 -23.47 35.00 -43.39
C SER A 277 -23.04 33.61 -42.92
N SER A 278 -21.76 33.54 -42.57
CA SER A 278 -21.09 32.61 -41.66
C SER A 278 -21.65 31.18 -41.52
N LEU A 279 -20.82 30.23 -41.95
CA LEU A 279 -20.70 28.87 -41.40
C LEU A 279 -20.83 28.87 -39.87
N SER A 280 -22.06 28.83 -39.39
CA SER A 280 -22.39 28.50 -38.01
C SER A 280 -22.49 26.99 -37.98
N THR A 281 -21.34 26.34 -37.93
CA THR A 281 -21.23 24.94 -37.52
C THR A 281 -22.02 24.81 -36.24
N SER A 282 -23.18 24.17 -36.32
CA SER A 282 -24.12 23.99 -35.21
C SER A 282 -23.43 23.14 -34.15
N SER A 283 -22.75 23.80 -33.22
CA SER A 283 -22.22 23.19 -32.01
C SER A 283 -23.42 22.69 -31.22
N THR A 284 -23.76 21.41 -31.37
CA THR A 284 -24.79 20.75 -30.56
C THR A 284 -24.35 20.87 -29.10
N PRO A 285 -24.96 21.74 -28.27
CA PRO A 285 -24.33 22.23 -27.04
C PRO A 285 -24.25 21.23 -25.88
N ASP A 286 -24.71 19.98 -26.05
CA ASP A 286 -25.20 19.20 -24.90
C ASP A 286 -24.42 17.92 -24.56
N ARG A 287 -23.30 17.60 -25.21
CA ARG A 287 -22.55 16.37 -24.91
C ARG A 287 -21.38 16.66 -23.96
N CYS A 288 -21.54 16.30 -22.68
CA CYS A 288 -20.44 16.31 -21.70
C CYS A 288 -19.34 15.35 -22.18
N THR A 289 -18.12 15.84 -22.30
CA THR A 289 -16.92 15.03 -22.58
C THR A 289 -16.30 14.42 -21.32
N CYS A 290 -16.93 14.62 -20.17
CA CYS A 290 -16.47 14.10 -18.89
C CYS A 290 -16.53 12.56 -18.83
N SER A 291 -15.52 11.91 -18.25
CA SER A 291 -15.42 10.44 -18.10
C SER A 291 -16.52 9.81 -17.22
N LEU A 292 -17.27 10.65 -16.51
CA LEU A 292 -18.43 10.26 -15.71
C LEU A 292 -19.71 10.10 -16.55
N HIS A 293 -19.70 10.50 -17.83
CA HIS A 293 -20.85 10.43 -18.73
C HIS A 293 -20.85 9.12 -19.53
N ALA A 294 -22.04 8.57 -19.79
CA ALA A 294 -22.22 7.50 -20.77
C ALA A 294 -23.18 7.93 -21.88
N HIS A 295 -22.81 7.65 -23.13
CA HIS A 295 -23.54 8.12 -24.31
C HIS A 295 -24.98 7.60 -24.41
N HIS A 296 -25.28 6.43 -23.83
CA HIS A 296 -26.62 5.85 -23.84
C HIS A 296 -27.54 6.42 -22.75
N TRP A 297 -27.03 7.28 -21.86
CA TRP A 297 -27.82 7.87 -20.78
C TRP A 297 -28.81 8.91 -21.28
N SER A 298 -30.07 8.74 -20.88
CA SER A 298 -31.06 9.82 -20.98
C SER A 298 -30.62 11.03 -20.16
N SER A 299 -31.04 12.25 -20.54
CA SER A 299 -30.74 13.48 -19.77
C SER A 299 -31.12 13.37 -18.29
N LYS A 300 -32.22 12.68 -17.98
CA LYS A 300 -32.67 12.43 -16.60
C LYS A 300 -31.67 11.58 -15.80
N VAL A 301 -31.21 10.47 -16.38
CA VAL A 301 -30.22 9.57 -15.75
C VAL A 301 -28.87 10.26 -15.66
N ASN A 302 -28.47 10.96 -16.72
CA ASN A 302 -27.21 11.69 -16.78
C ASN A 302 -27.06 12.69 -15.62
N LYS A 303 -28.12 13.42 -15.25
CA LYS A 303 -28.11 14.34 -14.11
C LYS A 303 -27.86 13.66 -12.76
N GLN A 304 -28.13 12.37 -12.63
CA GLN A 304 -27.90 11.62 -11.39
C GLN A 304 -26.42 11.26 -11.16
N ARG A 305 -25.55 11.39 -12.17
CA ARG A 305 -24.12 11.10 -12.02
C ARG A 305 -23.44 11.94 -10.93
N HIS A 306 -23.81 13.22 -10.82
CA HIS A 306 -23.28 14.11 -9.78
C HIS A 306 -23.74 13.68 -8.38
N HIS A 307 -24.99 13.25 -8.25
CA HIS A 307 -25.49 12.74 -6.97
C HIS A 307 -24.77 11.46 -6.55
N LEU A 308 -24.52 10.55 -7.50
CA LEU A 308 -23.75 9.34 -7.23
C LEU A 308 -22.31 9.70 -6.83
N ARG A 309 -21.66 10.64 -7.52
CA ARG A 309 -20.34 11.17 -7.16
C ARG A 309 -20.33 11.69 -5.72
N THR A 310 -21.30 12.52 -5.33
CA THR A 310 -21.42 13.02 -3.95
C THR A 310 -21.57 11.89 -2.92
N LEU A 311 -22.38 10.87 -3.20
CA LEU A 311 -22.55 9.73 -2.30
C LEU A 311 -21.25 8.93 -2.14
N VAL A 312 -20.53 8.69 -3.23
CA VAL A 312 -19.25 7.98 -3.20
C VAL A 312 -18.19 8.79 -2.45
N VAL A 313 -18.05 10.08 -2.75
CA VAL A 313 -17.10 10.98 -2.06
C VAL A 313 -17.41 11.06 -0.57
N SER A 314 -18.68 11.21 -0.21
CA SER A 314 -19.10 11.23 1.20
C SER A 314 -18.74 9.93 1.92
N TYR A 315 -18.91 8.78 1.28
CA TYR A 315 -18.56 7.50 1.87
C TYR A 315 -17.04 7.33 2.01
N LEU A 316 -16.27 7.71 0.98
CA LEU A 316 -14.81 7.68 1.03
C LEU A 316 -14.25 8.60 2.13
N ARG A 317 -14.90 9.74 2.41
CA ARG A 317 -14.54 10.61 3.56
C ARG A 317 -14.75 9.89 4.89
N THR A 318 -15.87 9.17 5.07
CA THR A 318 -16.07 8.34 6.27
C THR A 318 -15.01 7.27 6.43
N LEU A 319 -14.57 6.64 5.33
CA LEU A 319 -13.44 5.70 5.39
C LEU A 319 -12.12 6.38 5.75
N PHE A 320 -11.90 7.60 5.25
CA PHE A 320 -10.70 8.38 5.55
C PHE A 320 -10.60 8.80 7.01
N GLU A 321 -11.74 9.11 7.65
CA GLU A 321 -11.83 9.36 9.09
C GLU A 321 -11.44 8.14 9.93
N LEU A 322 -11.68 6.93 9.42
CA LEU A 322 -11.39 5.67 10.12
C LEU A 322 -9.96 5.18 9.90
N ASP A 323 -9.48 5.18 8.66
CA ASP A 323 -8.14 4.73 8.27
C ASP A 323 -7.57 5.64 7.17
N PRO A 324 -6.95 6.78 7.55
CA PRO A 324 -6.42 7.71 6.57
C PRO A 324 -5.27 7.05 5.80
N SER A 325 -5.26 7.23 4.48
CA SER A 325 -4.13 6.79 3.64
C SER A 325 -3.87 7.78 2.50
N PRO A 326 -2.61 7.93 2.03
CA PRO A 326 -2.29 8.85 0.93
C PRO A 326 -3.08 8.57 -0.35
N ASN A 327 -3.31 7.29 -0.68
CA ASN A 327 -4.06 6.92 -1.88
C ASN A 327 -5.55 7.29 -1.76
N LEU A 328 -6.14 7.12 -0.58
CA LEU A 328 -7.53 7.49 -0.33
C LEU A 328 -7.70 9.01 -0.38
N TYR A 329 -6.78 9.75 0.23
CA TYR A 329 -6.71 11.21 0.15
C TYR A 329 -6.69 11.72 -1.31
N ILE A 330 -5.76 11.23 -2.12
CA ILE A 330 -5.65 11.58 -3.55
C ILE A 330 -6.95 11.26 -4.29
N SER A 331 -7.52 10.07 -4.05
CA SER A 331 -8.75 9.64 -4.73
C SER A 331 -9.94 10.53 -4.38
N ILE A 332 -10.07 10.98 -3.12
CA ILE A 332 -11.15 11.89 -2.71
C ILE A 332 -10.97 13.26 -3.39
N ILE A 333 -9.74 13.77 -3.48
CA ILE A 333 -9.45 15.05 -4.14
C ILE A 333 -9.77 14.98 -5.64
N GLU A 334 -9.32 13.94 -6.33
CA GLU A 334 -9.62 13.74 -7.76
C GLU A 334 -11.12 13.62 -8.04
N LEU A 335 -11.84 13.00 -7.11
CA LEU A 335 -13.28 12.87 -7.17
C LEU A 335 -14.02 14.08 -6.62
N SER A 336 -13.37 15.15 -6.15
CA SER A 336 -14.09 16.35 -5.69
C SER A 336 -14.40 17.32 -6.83
N ASP A 337 -15.56 17.99 -6.75
CA ASP A 337 -15.86 19.14 -7.62
C ASP A 337 -15.00 20.36 -7.23
N GLU A 338 -14.55 20.43 -5.98
CA GLU A 338 -13.76 21.53 -5.39
C GLU A 338 -12.53 20.94 -4.68
N PRO A 339 -11.48 20.54 -5.44
CA PRO A 339 -10.35 19.79 -4.90
C PRO A 339 -9.56 20.56 -3.83
N GLU A 340 -9.44 21.89 -3.96
CA GLU A 340 -8.76 22.73 -2.96
C GLU A 340 -9.52 22.77 -1.63
N LEU A 341 -10.83 23.02 -1.65
CA LEU A 341 -11.65 23.05 -0.42
C LEU A 341 -11.71 21.67 0.23
N THR A 342 -11.84 20.62 -0.58
CA THR A 342 -11.83 19.24 -0.06
C THR A 342 -10.49 18.87 0.54
N SER A 343 -9.37 19.29 -0.05
CA SER A 343 -8.04 19.11 0.55
C SER A 343 -7.96 19.77 1.92
N ILE A 344 -8.41 21.01 2.06
CA ILE A 344 -8.43 21.73 3.34
C ILE A 344 -9.26 20.97 4.39
N GLU A 345 -10.48 20.55 4.04
CA GLU A 345 -11.36 19.77 4.93
C GLU A 345 -10.71 18.46 5.38
N LEU A 346 -10.10 17.72 4.45
CA LEU A 346 -9.42 16.45 4.75
C LEU A 346 -8.20 16.66 5.64
N LEU A 347 -7.42 17.73 5.43
CA LEU A 347 -6.27 18.04 6.27
C LEU A 347 -6.67 18.49 7.67
N ASP A 348 -7.81 19.16 7.82
CA ASP A 348 -8.39 19.50 9.13
C ASP A 348 -8.79 18.22 9.89
N THR A 349 -9.56 17.34 9.22
CA THR A 349 -9.91 16.01 9.76
C THR A 349 -8.66 15.20 10.12
N LEU A 350 -7.62 15.24 9.27
CA LEU A 350 -6.37 14.53 9.50
C LEU A 350 -5.65 15.03 10.75
N SER A 351 -5.66 16.35 11.00
CA SER A 351 -5.06 16.94 12.21
C SER A 351 -5.74 16.41 13.47
N ASP A 352 -7.06 16.25 13.44
CA ASP A 352 -7.85 15.74 14.57
C ASP A 352 -7.58 14.25 14.86
N ILE A 353 -7.43 13.43 13.81
CA ILE A 353 -7.28 11.97 13.95
C ILE A 353 -5.81 11.50 13.97
N ALA A 354 -4.84 12.39 13.73
CA ALA A 354 -3.42 12.05 13.58
C ALA A 354 -2.85 11.21 14.72
N THR A 355 -3.39 11.39 15.93
CA THR A 355 -2.89 10.79 17.17
C THR A 355 -3.68 9.57 17.63
N SER A 356 -4.73 9.19 16.88
CA SER A 356 -5.63 8.07 17.23
C SER A 356 -4.94 6.70 17.20
N SER A 357 -3.92 6.54 16.34
CA SER A 357 -3.14 5.32 16.21
C SER A 357 -1.78 5.59 15.54
N SER A 358 -0.84 4.65 15.66
CA SER A 358 0.46 4.74 14.98
C SER A 358 0.35 4.70 13.45
N SER A 359 -0.61 3.93 12.90
CA SER A 359 -0.89 3.91 11.46
C SER A 359 -1.46 5.22 10.97
N ALA A 360 -2.45 5.79 11.69
CA ALA A 360 -3.00 7.10 11.37
C ALA A 360 -1.91 8.18 11.41
N PHE A 361 -1.02 8.14 12.40
CA PHE A 361 0.12 9.06 12.50
C PHE A 361 1.07 8.94 11.32
N ALA A 362 1.46 7.72 10.94
CA ALA A 362 2.34 7.47 9.80
C ALA A 362 1.71 7.93 8.47
N SER A 363 0.43 7.64 8.24
CA SER A 363 -0.32 8.12 7.08
C SER A 363 -0.42 9.65 7.07
N THR A 364 -0.64 10.25 8.24
CA THR A 364 -0.69 11.71 8.40
C THR A 364 0.59 12.37 7.94
N LEU A 365 1.75 11.86 8.40
CA LEU A 365 3.04 12.36 7.98
C LEU A 365 3.25 12.22 6.46
N ALA A 366 2.84 11.10 5.87
CA ALA A 366 2.94 10.89 4.42
C ALA A 366 2.07 11.87 3.63
N ILE A 367 0.84 12.15 4.09
CA ILE A 367 -0.06 13.11 3.45
C ILE A 367 0.49 14.53 3.55
N TYR A 368 0.88 15.00 4.74
CA TYR A 368 1.51 16.33 4.87
C TYR A 368 2.83 16.44 4.11
N ALA A 369 3.60 15.35 4.00
CA ALA A 369 4.80 15.31 3.17
C ALA A 369 4.48 15.54 1.69
N SER A 370 3.39 14.94 1.19
CA SER A 370 2.91 15.12 -0.18
C SER A 370 2.33 16.51 -0.46
N GLU A 371 1.72 17.14 0.55
CA GLU A 371 1.22 18.53 0.49
C GLU A 371 2.32 19.57 0.68
N GLY A 372 3.51 19.17 1.11
CA GLY A 372 4.62 20.09 1.33
C GLY A 372 4.53 20.89 2.63
N ASP A 373 3.68 20.50 3.60
CA ASP A 373 3.49 21.25 4.84
C ASP A 373 4.54 20.87 5.91
N ALA A 374 5.75 21.41 5.77
CA ALA A 374 6.83 21.19 6.72
C ALA A 374 6.51 21.68 8.14
N ARG A 375 5.64 22.68 8.29
CA ARG A 375 5.32 23.26 9.60
C ARG A 375 4.50 22.28 10.43
N GLU A 376 3.46 21.71 9.82
CA GLU A 376 2.62 20.74 10.51
C GLU A 376 3.37 19.43 10.78
N ILE A 377 4.22 18.98 9.84
CA ILE A 377 5.14 17.85 10.08
C ILE A 377 5.99 18.08 11.33
N VAL A 378 6.62 19.25 11.47
CA VAL A 378 7.47 19.57 12.62
C VAL A 378 6.67 19.56 13.92
N LYS A 379 5.49 20.17 13.93
CA LYS A 379 4.58 20.17 15.08
C LYS A 379 4.17 18.76 15.50
N LEU A 380 3.82 17.91 14.54
CA LEU A 380 3.46 16.51 14.79
C LEU A 380 4.64 15.71 15.34
N LEU A 381 5.83 15.87 14.77
CA LEU A 381 7.04 15.19 15.25
C LEU A 381 7.48 15.68 16.65
N ASP A 382 7.25 16.96 16.99
CA ASP A 382 7.54 17.48 18.33
C ASP A 382 6.65 16.86 19.42
N THR A 383 5.41 16.56 19.08
CA THR A 383 4.38 16.16 20.04
C THR A 383 4.17 14.66 20.08
N HIS A 384 4.33 13.97 18.95
CA HIS A 384 3.86 12.59 18.77
C HIS A 384 4.86 11.65 18.06
N ALA A 385 6.14 12.02 17.94
CA ALA A 385 7.15 11.13 17.34
C ALA A 385 7.28 9.75 18.03
N HIS A 386 6.83 9.63 19.29
CA HIS A 386 6.79 8.37 20.01
C HIS A 386 5.80 7.34 19.44
N LEU A 387 4.86 7.77 18.58
CA LEU A 387 3.92 6.88 17.88
C LEU A 387 4.55 6.21 16.66
N LEU A 388 5.73 6.65 16.22
CA LEU A 388 6.41 6.06 15.05
C LEU A 388 7.01 4.70 15.40
N ARG A 389 6.68 3.71 14.58
CA ARG A 389 7.28 2.38 14.65
C ARG A 389 8.36 2.23 13.58
N PRO A 390 9.27 1.24 13.71
CA PRO A 390 10.27 0.98 12.68
C PRO A 390 9.72 0.74 11.27
N GLN A 391 8.50 0.18 11.15
CA GLN A 391 7.83 -0.06 9.86
C GLN A 391 7.31 1.21 9.19
N ASP A 392 7.10 2.28 9.95
CA ASP A 392 6.59 3.57 9.47
C ASP A 392 7.73 4.44 8.88
N ALA A 393 8.93 3.86 8.68
CA ALA A 393 10.12 4.55 8.25
C ALA A 393 9.98 5.26 6.89
N SER A 394 9.20 4.71 5.95
CA SER A 394 9.00 5.32 4.63
C SER A 394 8.27 6.66 4.74
N SER A 395 7.16 6.70 5.47
CA SER A 395 6.42 7.93 5.76
C SER A 395 7.28 8.94 6.51
N TYR A 396 8.06 8.47 7.49
CA TYR A 396 8.94 9.34 8.26
C TYR A 396 10.06 9.94 7.41
N GLN A 397 10.69 9.13 6.55
CA GLN A 397 11.71 9.57 5.61
C GLN A 397 11.17 10.62 4.64
N ALA A 398 9.99 10.38 4.07
CA ALA A 398 9.33 11.35 3.18
C ALA A 398 9.10 12.69 3.90
N ALA A 399 8.55 12.65 5.11
CA ALA A 399 8.31 13.85 5.92
C ALA A 399 9.60 14.62 6.24
N VAL A 400 10.69 13.92 6.56
CA VAL A 400 11.99 14.53 6.85
C VAL A 400 12.64 15.15 5.60
N VAL A 401 12.43 14.55 4.42
CA VAL A 401 12.85 15.15 3.15
C VAL A 401 12.06 16.42 2.86
N THR A 402 10.73 16.39 2.97
CA THR A 402 9.87 17.57 2.79
C THR A 402 10.27 18.70 3.74
N MET A 403 10.54 18.41 5.01
CA MET A 403 11.03 19.40 5.98
C MET A 403 12.33 20.10 5.55
N ALA A 404 13.19 19.42 4.81
CA ALA A 404 14.49 19.93 4.41
C ALA A 404 14.48 20.63 3.04
N GLU A 405 13.51 20.27 2.20
CA GLU A 405 13.23 20.85 0.88
C GLU A 405 12.37 22.11 0.95
N ASP A 406 11.61 22.31 2.03
CA ASP A 406 10.83 23.54 2.25
C ASP A 406 11.77 24.76 2.37
N GLU A 407 12.12 25.31 1.21
CA GLU A 407 12.78 26.58 1.04
C GLU A 407 11.77 27.71 0.78
N VAL A 408 10.47 27.48 1.05
CA VAL A 408 9.42 28.44 0.74
C VAL A 408 9.87 29.81 1.21
N LEU A 409 9.93 30.68 0.20
CA LEU A 409 10.48 32.03 0.20
C LEU A 409 9.77 32.88 1.25
N ASP A 410 10.08 32.67 2.52
CA ASP A 410 9.84 33.67 3.53
C ASP A 410 10.79 34.81 3.21
N LYS A 411 10.33 35.70 2.32
CA LYS A 411 11.09 36.84 1.78
C LYS A 411 11.57 37.80 2.88
N GLY A 412 11.15 37.59 4.14
CA GLY A 412 11.65 38.32 5.31
C GLY A 412 12.31 37.45 6.41
N GLY A 413 12.17 36.12 6.39
CA GLY A 413 12.51 35.24 7.52
C GLY A 413 13.69 34.29 7.26
N LYS A 414 14.93 34.80 7.21
CA LYS A 414 16.15 33.97 7.02
C LYS A 414 16.38 32.91 8.12
N GLY A 415 15.64 32.92 9.23
CA GLY A 415 15.85 32.03 10.37
C GLY A 415 15.20 30.65 10.25
N THR A 416 13.95 30.57 9.80
CA THR A 416 13.11 29.37 9.99
C THR A 416 13.53 28.19 9.11
N VAL A 417 13.85 28.42 7.83
CA VAL A 417 14.25 27.36 6.88
C VAL A 417 15.53 26.64 7.34
N ALA A 418 16.50 27.39 7.88
CA ALA A 418 17.74 26.81 8.39
C ALA A 418 17.49 25.88 9.59
N MET A 419 16.45 26.16 10.39
CA MET A 419 16.08 25.33 11.54
C MET A 419 15.49 23.98 11.10
N PHE A 420 14.54 23.96 10.16
CA PHE A 420 13.93 22.71 9.68
C PHE A 420 14.96 21.78 9.03
N ARG A 421 15.84 22.33 8.18
CA ARG A 421 16.93 21.56 7.59
C ARG A 421 17.90 21.00 8.64
N THR A 422 18.30 21.82 9.60
CA THR A 422 19.23 21.37 10.66
C THR A 422 18.60 20.26 11.50
N ARG A 423 17.31 20.38 11.78
CA ARG A 423 16.51 19.36 12.47
C ARG A 423 16.41 18.08 11.65
N ALA A 424 16.06 18.16 10.37
CA ALA A 424 15.99 17.02 9.46
C ALA A 424 17.33 16.26 9.40
N LEU A 425 18.45 16.97 9.25
CA LEU A 425 19.79 16.37 9.27
C LEU A 425 20.11 15.67 10.60
N LYS A 426 19.66 16.23 11.73
CA LYS A 426 19.82 15.62 13.06
C LYS A 426 18.98 14.34 13.21
N ILE A 427 17.74 14.34 12.70
CA ILE A 427 16.88 13.15 12.65
C ILE A 427 17.57 12.05 11.85
N ILE A 428 18.00 12.35 10.62
CA ILE A 428 18.71 11.41 9.74
C ILE A 428 19.95 10.83 10.44
N GLU A 429 20.76 11.67 11.08
CA GLU A 429 21.93 11.20 11.82
C GLU A 429 21.55 10.22 12.94
N THR A 430 20.50 10.52 13.67
CA THR A 430 20.02 9.72 14.82
C THR A 430 19.48 8.38 14.32
N GLU A 431 18.58 8.41 13.36
CA GLU A 431 17.90 7.25 12.77
C GLU A 431 18.88 6.30 12.06
N LEU A 432 19.87 6.84 11.32
CA LEU A 432 20.93 6.03 10.73
C LEU A 432 21.75 5.33 11.82
N MET A 433 22.12 6.04 12.88
CA MET A 433 22.90 5.46 13.98
C MET A 433 22.11 4.41 14.76
N GLU A 434 20.81 4.59 14.94
CA GLU A 434 19.93 3.60 15.56
C GLU A 434 19.77 2.36 14.69
N THR A 435 19.52 2.54 13.39
CA THR A 435 19.44 1.42 12.43
C THR A 435 20.74 0.62 12.42
N VAL A 436 21.87 1.32 12.39
CA VAL A 436 23.22 0.73 12.50
C VAL A 436 23.41 -0.06 13.79
N ARG A 437 22.96 0.48 14.94
CA ARG A 437 23.02 -0.23 16.23
C ARG A 437 22.13 -1.48 16.21
N GLY A 438 20.94 -1.39 15.60
CA GLY A 438 20.05 -2.53 15.40
C GLY A 438 20.74 -3.65 14.61
N VAL A 439 21.32 -3.34 13.45
CA VAL A 439 22.07 -4.31 12.65
C VAL A 439 23.26 -4.86 13.44
N ARG A 440 24.02 -4.01 14.13
CA ARG A 440 25.14 -4.46 14.98
C ARG A 440 24.68 -5.46 16.03
N ASN A 441 23.58 -5.20 16.72
CA ASN A 441 23.08 -6.09 17.77
C ASN A 441 22.65 -7.45 17.19
N LEU A 442 22.00 -7.47 16.03
CA LEU A 442 21.65 -8.71 15.32
C LEU A 442 22.90 -9.49 14.89
N VAL A 443 23.90 -8.79 14.35
CA VAL A 443 25.19 -9.37 13.99
C VAL A 443 25.88 -9.96 15.22
N PHE A 444 25.90 -9.26 16.35
CA PHE A 444 26.49 -9.78 17.60
C PHE A 444 25.73 -11.00 18.13
N GLY A 445 24.41 -11.04 17.97
CA GLY A 445 23.62 -12.25 18.26
C GLY A 445 24.04 -13.46 17.42
N CYS A 446 24.52 -13.22 16.19
CA CYS A 446 25.02 -14.26 15.30
C CYS A 446 26.49 -14.62 15.49
N PHE A 447 27.31 -13.64 15.89
CA PHE A 447 28.76 -13.72 16.06
C PHE A 447 29.13 -13.37 17.50
N LYS A 448 28.79 -14.27 18.44
CA LYS A 448 28.85 -14.02 19.89
C LYS A 448 30.23 -13.60 20.39
N SER A 449 31.30 -14.04 19.73
CA SER A 449 32.68 -13.77 20.14
C SER A 449 33.32 -12.59 19.38
N LEU A 450 32.53 -11.76 18.70
CA LEU A 450 33.03 -10.64 17.90
C LEU A 450 33.57 -9.47 18.75
N ASP A 451 33.15 -9.37 20.00
CA ASP A 451 33.62 -8.36 20.95
C ASP A 451 34.86 -8.77 21.76
N VAL A 452 35.24 -10.05 21.69
CA VAL A 452 36.42 -10.59 22.38
C VAL A 452 37.68 -9.92 21.84
N GLU A 453 38.49 -9.35 22.75
CA GLU A 453 39.68 -8.56 22.41
C GLU A 453 40.67 -9.33 21.51
N ARG A 454 40.80 -10.65 21.72
CA ARG A 454 41.61 -11.54 20.86
C ARG A 454 41.14 -11.48 19.41
N ASN A 455 39.82 -11.59 19.18
CA ASN A 455 39.22 -11.60 17.85
C ASN A 455 39.28 -10.21 17.21
N ARG A 456 39.16 -9.13 18.00
CA ARG A 456 39.38 -7.75 17.52
C ARG A 456 40.82 -7.50 17.09
N SER A 457 41.77 -7.97 17.89
CA SER A 457 43.20 -7.89 17.58
C SER A 457 43.55 -8.67 16.32
N GLU A 458 42.99 -9.87 16.13
CA GLU A 458 43.20 -10.65 14.91
C GLU A 458 42.58 -9.96 13.69
N LEU A 459 41.37 -9.44 13.81
CA LEU A 459 40.74 -8.66 12.74
C LEU A 459 41.61 -7.45 12.33
N LYS A 460 42.18 -6.73 13.30
CA LYS A 460 43.15 -5.64 13.04
C LYS A 460 44.39 -6.12 12.27
N ARG A 461 44.85 -7.36 12.47
CA ARG A 461 45.95 -7.96 11.68
C ARG A 461 45.49 -8.32 10.27
N VAL A 462 44.34 -8.97 10.14
CA VAL A 462 43.73 -9.33 8.84
C VAL A 462 43.54 -8.09 7.96
N LEU A 463 43.03 -6.99 8.52
CA LEU A 463 42.79 -5.74 7.78
C LEU A 463 44.09 -5.09 7.25
N LYS A 464 45.25 -5.37 7.86
CA LYS A 464 46.57 -4.89 7.39
C LYS A 464 47.17 -5.74 6.27
N MET A 465 46.66 -6.95 6.04
CA MET A 465 47.15 -7.84 4.98
C MET A 465 46.70 -7.37 3.60
N GLN A 466 47.45 -7.74 2.56
CA GLN A 466 47.08 -7.44 1.18
C GLN A 466 45.73 -8.05 0.81
N VAL A 467 44.80 -7.19 0.35
CA VAL A 467 43.47 -7.59 -0.12
C VAL A 467 43.61 -8.59 -1.27
N GLY A 468 42.86 -9.70 -1.21
CA GLY A 468 42.86 -10.75 -2.24
C GLY A 468 43.93 -11.83 -2.09
N SER A 469 44.93 -11.65 -1.20
CA SER A 469 45.93 -12.69 -0.94
C SER A 469 45.32 -13.94 -0.30
N GLN A 470 45.82 -15.13 -0.66
CA GLN A 470 45.31 -16.40 -0.10
C GLN A 470 45.46 -16.44 1.43
N ALA A 471 46.60 -16.00 1.95
CA ALA A 471 46.84 -15.93 3.39
C ALA A 471 45.80 -15.06 4.13
N ARG A 472 45.30 -13.99 3.50
CA ARG A 472 44.23 -13.17 4.08
C ARG A 472 42.90 -13.91 4.07
N LYS A 473 42.57 -14.61 2.98
CA LYS A 473 41.34 -15.45 2.88
C LYS A 473 41.33 -16.54 3.95
N ASP A 474 42.45 -17.26 4.12
CA ASP A 474 42.57 -18.34 5.11
C ASP A 474 42.39 -17.81 6.54
N ARG A 475 42.98 -16.63 6.84
CA ARG A 475 42.80 -15.99 8.16
C ARG A 475 41.41 -15.44 8.37
N ILE A 476 40.74 -14.93 7.33
CA ILE A 476 39.33 -14.51 7.42
C ILE A 476 38.47 -15.72 7.75
N ALA A 477 38.63 -16.85 7.05
CA ALA A 477 37.89 -18.07 7.34
C ALA A 477 38.10 -18.53 8.79
N SER A 478 39.36 -18.62 9.23
CA SER A 478 39.69 -18.97 10.61
C SER A 478 39.13 -17.98 11.64
N TRP A 479 39.13 -16.68 11.32
CA TRP A 479 38.56 -15.65 12.19
C TRP A 479 37.03 -15.78 12.29
N ILE A 480 36.34 -16.04 11.17
CA ILE A 480 34.89 -16.29 11.14
C ILE A 480 34.53 -17.48 12.03
N ASP A 481 35.25 -18.59 11.91
CA ASP A 481 35.04 -19.76 12.75
C ASP A 481 35.22 -19.42 14.24
N ALA A 482 36.24 -18.62 14.56
CA ALA A 482 36.51 -18.18 15.93
C ALA A 482 35.46 -17.21 16.50
N VAL A 483 34.79 -16.39 15.68
CA VAL A 483 33.74 -15.46 16.15
C VAL A 483 32.36 -16.11 16.23
N VAL A 484 32.12 -17.17 15.45
CA VAL A 484 30.88 -17.98 15.51
C VAL A 484 30.94 -18.99 16.66
N ALA A 485 32.12 -19.55 16.95
CA ALA A 485 32.29 -20.49 18.04
C ALA A 485 31.87 -19.85 19.38
N PRO A 486 31.04 -20.54 20.19
CA PRO A 486 30.77 -20.07 21.54
C PRO A 486 32.09 -19.95 22.30
N PRO A 487 32.23 -18.92 23.17
CA PRO A 487 33.43 -18.78 23.97
C PRO A 487 33.65 -20.10 24.75
N PRO A 488 34.89 -20.62 24.79
CA PRO A 488 35.17 -21.84 25.53
C PRO A 488 34.70 -21.60 26.96
N VAL A 489 33.73 -22.39 27.41
CA VAL A 489 33.28 -22.39 28.81
C VAL A 489 34.52 -22.81 29.58
N LEU A 490 35.19 -21.84 30.20
CA LEU A 490 36.22 -22.15 31.18
C LEU A 490 35.44 -22.82 32.30
N ASP A 491 35.44 -24.16 32.31
CA ASP A 491 34.92 -24.95 33.40
C ASP A 491 35.70 -24.54 34.65
N ALA A 492 35.19 -23.54 35.35
CA ALA A 492 35.73 -23.01 36.59
C ALA A 492 35.60 -24.04 37.75
N ARG A 493 35.21 -25.29 37.43
CA ARG A 493 35.44 -26.48 38.23
C ARG A 493 36.87 -27.00 38.03
N GLY A 494 37.85 -26.12 38.23
CA GLY A 494 39.18 -26.52 38.69
C GLY A 494 39.07 -26.99 40.14
N GLY A 495 38.47 -28.17 40.33
CA GLY A 495 38.56 -28.91 41.58
C GLY A 495 40.03 -29.17 41.88
N VAL A 496 40.49 -28.62 43.00
CA VAL A 496 41.77 -28.94 43.62
C VAL A 496 41.76 -30.45 43.90
N GLY A 497 42.38 -31.22 43.03
CA GLY A 497 42.60 -32.66 43.19
C GLY A 497 44.06 -32.95 42.90
N GLY A 498 44.86 -33.05 43.95
CA GLY A 498 46.29 -33.31 43.86
C GLY A 498 46.63 -34.74 43.46
N GLY A 499 47.86 -34.90 42.95
CA GLY A 499 48.68 -36.06 43.27
C GLY A 499 48.75 -37.19 42.24
N GLY A 500 49.90 -37.25 41.55
CA GLY A 500 50.65 -38.50 41.44
C GLY A 500 50.64 -39.22 40.09
N GLY A 501 51.84 -39.53 39.60
CA GLY A 501 52.07 -40.77 38.84
C GLY A 501 52.58 -40.59 37.41
N ALA A 502 53.88 -40.78 37.23
CA ALA A 502 54.53 -41.01 35.94
C ALA A 502 54.07 -42.34 35.31
N GLY A 503 54.03 -42.40 33.98
CA GLY A 503 53.85 -43.65 33.24
C GLY A 503 53.91 -43.43 31.73
N ALA A 504 54.94 -44.00 31.09
CA ALA A 504 55.17 -44.01 29.65
C ALA A 504 54.42 -45.17 28.93
N GLY A 505 54.25 -45.03 27.62
CA GLY A 505 53.69 -46.04 26.69
C GLY A 505 52.29 -45.64 26.22
N GLY A 506 51.92 -45.58 24.94
CA GLY A 506 52.38 -46.35 23.78
C GLY A 506 51.22 -47.25 23.31
N GLY A 507 50.70 -47.02 22.10
CA GLY A 507 49.88 -48.01 21.38
C GLY A 507 48.47 -47.57 21.01
N GLY A 508 48.09 -47.80 19.74
CA GLY A 508 46.81 -47.42 19.15
C GLY A 508 45.62 -48.26 19.59
N GLY A 509 44.45 -47.99 18.98
CA GLY A 509 43.28 -48.85 19.14
C GLY A 509 41.98 -48.11 18.89
N ALA A 510 41.22 -48.59 17.91
CA ALA A 510 39.96 -48.06 17.45
C ALA A 510 38.76 -48.50 18.30
N ALA A 511 37.64 -47.81 18.05
CA ALA A 511 36.24 -48.25 18.13
C ALA A 511 35.60 -48.47 19.51
N GLY A 512 34.38 -47.93 19.64
CA GLY A 512 33.28 -48.68 20.28
C GLY A 512 32.43 -47.97 21.34
N VAL A 513 31.27 -47.47 20.91
CA VAL A 513 29.93 -47.84 21.42
C VAL A 513 29.50 -47.46 22.87
N ALA A 514 28.31 -46.82 22.90
CA ALA A 514 27.21 -46.87 23.89
C ALA A 514 27.29 -46.09 25.22
N GLY A 515 26.13 -45.50 25.55
CA GLY A 515 25.54 -45.69 26.88
C GLY A 515 25.03 -44.43 27.59
N GLY A 516 23.76 -44.09 27.37
CA GLY A 516 22.74 -43.88 28.41
C GLY A 516 22.95 -42.91 29.58
N GLY A 517 21.97 -42.01 29.72
CA GLY A 517 21.17 -41.96 30.96
C GLY A 517 21.41 -40.79 31.92
N GLY A 518 20.30 -40.26 32.44
CA GLY A 518 20.24 -39.72 33.81
C GLY A 518 20.03 -38.21 33.90
N GLY A 519 18.81 -37.81 34.23
CA GLY A 519 18.46 -36.45 34.60
C GLY A 519 18.98 -36.05 36.00
N GLY A 520 18.83 -34.76 36.29
CA GLY A 520 19.10 -34.19 37.60
C GLY A 520 18.84 -32.70 37.59
N GLY A 521 17.60 -32.31 37.91
CA GLY A 521 17.27 -30.93 38.26
C GLY A 521 17.81 -30.60 39.64
N ALA A 522 18.46 -29.45 39.76
CA ALA A 522 18.84 -28.85 41.03
C ALA A 522 18.46 -27.37 40.99
N GLY A 523 17.44 -27.01 41.77
CA GLY A 523 17.08 -25.63 42.03
C GLY A 523 18.11 -24.98 42.94
N GLY A 524 18.61 -23.82 42.53
CA GLY A 524 19.44 -22.93 43.33
C GLY A 524 18.70 -21.62 43.55
N ALA A 525 18.40 -21.31 44.81
CA ALA A 525 17.95 -20.00 45.26
C ALA A 525 19.13 -19.02 45.22
N GLY A 526 18.92 -17.79 44.72
CA GLY A 526 19.92 -16.73 44.78
C GLY A 526 19.53 -15.44 44.06
N ASP A 527 19.34 -14.41 44.88
CA ASP A 527 19.46 -12.96 44.62
C ASP A 527 18.46 -12.24 43.68
N GLY A 528 17.61 -11.43 44.33
CA GLY A 528 16.57 -10.60 43.75
C GLY A 528 17.11 -9.42 42.94
N ILE A 529 17.32 -9.65 41.65
CA ILE A 529 17.34 -8.64 40.60
C ILE A 529 16.08 -8.88 39.76
N PRO A 530 15.19 -7.89 39.54
CA PRO A 530 14.04 -8.11 38.67
C PRO A 530 14.54 -8.44 37.26
N PRO A 531 14.04 -9.52 36.61
CA PRO A 531 14.46 -9.90 35.28
C PRO A 531 14.14 -8.77 34.28
N PRO A 532 14.94 -8.63 33.20
CA PRO A 532 14.61 -7.70 32.12
C PRO A 532 13.21 -8.02 31.56
N LEU A 533 12.47 -6.97 31.19
CA LEU A 533 11.14 -7.11 30.57
C LEU A 533 11.17 -8.13 29.43
N HIS A 534 10.26 -9.10 29.50
CA HIS A 534 10.13 -10.18 28.54
C HIS A 534 9.83 -9.62 27.13
N PRO A 535 10.44 -10.12 26.04
CA PRO A 535 10.26 -9.62 24.68
C PRO A 535 8.79 -9.52 24.23
N ILE A 536 7.92 -10.39 24.76
CA ILE A 536 6.47 -10.37 24.48
C ILE A 536 5.76 -9.24 25.22
N ALA A 537 6.16 -8.90 26.45
CA ALA A 537 5.61 -7.74 27.14
C ALA A 537 6.05 -6.43 26.45
N PHE A 538 7.27 -6.42 25.89
CA PHE A 538 7.74 -5.35 25.01
C PHE A 538 6.98 -5.31 23.68
N ALA A 539 6.72 -6.45 23.04
CA ALA A 539 5.91 -6.52 21.82
C ALA A 539 4.45 -6.10 22.03
N ALA A 540 3.82 -6.52 23.13
CA ALA A 540 2.47 -6.10 23.52
C ALA A 540 2.41 -4.59 23.78
N MET A 541 3.44 -4.03 24.41
CA MET A 541 3.59 -2.58 24.60
C MET A 541 3.78 -1.84 23.27
N MET A 542 4.56 -2.41 22.34
CA MET A 542 4.76 -1.87 20.98
C MET A 542 3.51 -2.00 20.08
N MET A 543 2.61 -2.94 20.41
CA MET A 543 1.34 -3.18 19.72
C MET A 543 0.17 -2.40 20.38
N GLY A 544 0.43 -1.57 21.39
CA GLY A 544 -0.57 -0.72 22.02
C GLY A 544 -1.53 -1.43 22.98
N PHE A 545 -1.22 -2.65 23.43
CA PHE A 545 -2.05 -3.35 24.42
C PHE A 545 -1.81 -2.79 25.83
N PRO A 546 -2.87 -2.40 26.57
CA PRO A 546 -2.72 -1.89 27.94
C PRO A 546 -2.26 -3.02 28.88
N VAL A 547 -1.11 -2.83 29.53
CA VAL A 547 -0.60 -3.76 30.56
C VAL A 547 -1.33 -3.45 31.88
N PRO A 548 -2.02 -4.42 32.52
CA PRO A 548 -2.70 -4.18 33.79
C PRO A 548 -1.69 -3.88 34.90
N VAL A 549 -1.89 -2.76 35.58
CA VAL A 549 -1.15 -2.38 36.79
C VAL A 549 -1.64 -3.30 37.93
N PRO A 550 -0.77 -3.98 38.68
CA PRO A 550 -1.21 -4.76 39.83
C PRO A 550 -1.76 -3.81 40.89
N LEU A 551 -3.09 -3.78 41.04
CA LEU A 551 -3.76 -3.13 42.16
C LEU A 551 -3.47 -3.97 43.41
N ASN A 552 -2.91 -3.28 44.40
CA ASN A 552 -2.61 -3.77 45.73
C ASN A 552 -3.90 -4.32 46.36
N GLY A 553 -3.89 -5.58 46.78
CA GLY A 553 -5.04 -6.25 47.39
C GLY A 553 -5.44 -5.58 48.70
N GLY A 554 -6.65 -5.03 48.73
CA GLY A 554 -7.34 -4.63 49.95
C GLY A 554 -8.45 -5.64 50.24
N ASP A 555 -8.42 -6.18 51.45
CA ASP A 555 -9.37 -7.14 52.00
C ASP A 555 -10.82 -6.65 51.85
N ILE A 556 -11.68 -7.48 51.25
CA ILE A 556 -13.13 -7.30 51.32
C ILE A 556 -13.72 -8.54 51.99
N ASP A 557 -14.32 -8.27 53.14
CA ASP A 557 -14.97 -9.18 54.08
C ASP A 557 -16.23 -9.77 53.43
N GLU A 558 -16.27 -11.10 53.37
CA GLU A 558 -17.30 -11.88 52.69
C GLU A 558 -18.36 -12.31 53.72
N ASN A 559 -19.25 -11.39 54.12
CA ASN A 559 -20.48 -11.69 54.85
C ASN A 559 -21.48 -10.53 54.78
N ASP A 560 -22.34 -10.50 53.77
CA ASP A 560 -23.64 -9.80 53.86
C ASP A 560 -24.68 -10.46 52.95
N PRO A 561 -25.67 -11.19 53.50
CA PRO A 561 -26.74 -11.81 52.74
C PRO A 561 -28.05 -11.06 52.99
N ASP A 562 -28.41 -10.08 52.17
CA ASP A 562 -29.78 -9.59 52.07
C ASP A 562 -29.96 -8.70 50.82
N THR A 563 -30.60 -9.23 49.78
CA THR A 563 -31.61 -8.49 48.99
C THR A 563 -32.31 -9.43 48.01
N ASP A 564 -33.46 -9.89 48.48
CA ASP A 564 -34.58 -10.39 47.69
C ASP A 564 -35.26 -9.24 46.91
N GLU A 565 -36.13 -9.61 45.97
CA GLU A 565 -36.94 -8.81 45.01
C GLU A 565 -36.37 -8.82 43.57
N GLY A 566 -36.94 -9.48 42.55
CA GLY A 566 -38.30 -9.97 42.36
C GLY A 566 -38.96 -9.23 41.19
N GLY A 567 -38.95 -9.79 39.97
CA GLY A 567 -39.82 -9.30 38.89
C GLY A 567 -39.53 -9.88 37.48
N PRO A 568 -40.54 -10.09 36.62
CA PRO A 568 -40.64 -11.31 35.83
C PRO A 568 -40.72 -11.08 34.30
N PHE A 569 -39.79 -11.63 33.53
CA PHE A 569 -40.03 -11.96 32.11
C PHE A 569 -39.28 -13.25 31.75
N GLY A 570 -40.01 -14.36 31.84
CA GLY A 570 -39.56 -15.64 31.33
C GLY A 570 -39.75 -15.72 29.82
N PHE A 571 -38.65 -15.86 29.09
CA PHE A 571 -38.66 -16.52 27.78
C PHE A 571 -37.75 -17.74 27.87
N GLY A 572 -38.35 -18.91 27.72
CA GLY A 572 -37.69 -20.20 27.82
C GLY A 572 -36.70 -20.41 26.68
N GLY A 573 -35.46 -20.73 27.06
CA GLY A 573 -34.46 -21.34 26.19
C GLY A 573 -33.90 -22.57 26.91
N MET A 574 -34.15 -23.75 26.34
CA MET A 574 -33.61 -25.02 26.81
C MET A 574 -32.08 -24.98 26.79
N GLY A 575 -31.46 -24.80 27.96
CA GLY A 575 -30.02 -24.95 28.17
C GLY A 575 -29.73 -26.31 28.80
N MET A 576 -29.15 -27.24 28.01
CA MET A 576 -28.45 -28.40 28.57
C MET A 576 -27.19 -27.89 29.26
N GLY A 577 -27.23 -27.85 30.59
CA GLY A 577 -26.08 -27.53 31.44
C GLY A 577 -25.06 -28.66 31.44
N MET A 578 -23.98 -28.49 30.67
CA MET A 578 -22.73 -29.21 30.89
C MET A 578 -21.82 -28.24 31.66
N GLY A 579 -21.78 -28.40 32.98
CA GLY A 579 -20.91 -27.62 33.86
C GLY A 579 -19.46 -27.98 33.63
N ILE A 580 -18.76 -27.21 32.80
CA ILE A 580 -17.30 -27.18 32.76
C ILE A 580 -16.87 -26.00 33.63
N SER A 581 -16.47 -26.33 34.86
CA SER A 581 -15.70 -25.43 35.72
C SER A 581 -14.34 -25.20 35.05
N MET A 582 -14.23 -24.12 34.27
CA MET A 582 -12.93 -23.63 33.81
C MET A 582 -12.34 -22.76 34.91
N GLY A 583 -11.52 -23.38 35.77
CA GLY A 583 -10.60 -22.63 36.61
C GLY A 583 -9.66 -21.82 35.72
N MET A 584 -9.65 -20.50 35.89
CA MET A 584 -8.66 -19.59 35.32
C MET A 584 -7.28 -19.77 36.01
N GLY A 585 -6.78 -21.01 36.04
CA GLY A 585 -5.37 -21.27 36.30
C GLY A 585 -4.58 -20.65 35.15
N GLY A 586 -3.60 -19.81 35.50
CA GLY A 586 -2.85 -18.97 34.58
C GLY A 586 -2.60 -19.64 33.23
N MET A 587 -3.05 -18.99 32.16
CA MET A 587 -2.69 -19.36 30.80
C MET A 587 -1.17 -19.44 30.79
N GLY A 588 -0.64 -20.66 30.83
CA GLY A 588 0.77 -20.91 30.61
C GLY A 588 1.07 -20.23 29.30
N LEU A 589 1.81 -19.12 29.41
CA LEU A 589 2.40 -18.36 28.32
C LEU A 589 2.89 -19.40 27.33
N LEU A 590 2.12 -19.59 26.26
CA LEU A 590 2.34 -20.65 25.29
C LEU A 590 3.81 -20.55 24.92
N ASP A 591 4.54 -21.64 25.17
CA ASP A 591 5.93 -21.81 24.76
C ASP A 591 5.90 -21.87 23.24
N MET A 592 5.68 -20.70 22.61
CA MET A 592 5.62 -20.55 21.17
C MET A 592 7.01 -20.91 20.70
N ASP A 593 7.11 -22.05 20.04
CA ASP A 593 8.36 -22.51 19.47
C ASP A 593 8.87 -21.39 18.54
N PRO A 594 10.01 -20.76 18.85
CA PRO A 594 10.56 -19.68 18.02
C PRO A 594 10.89 -20.15 16.60
N ASP A 595 10.88 -21.45 16.34
CA ASP A 595 11.09 -22.08 15.05
C ASP A 595 9.77 -22.62 14.42
N ASP A 596 8.58 -22.27 14.94
CA ASP A 596 7.27 -22.69 14.38
C ASP A 596 6.99 -22.07 12.99
N PRO A 597 7.00 -22.85 11.90
CA PRO A 597 6.83 -22.33 10.54
C PRO A 597 5.50 -21.60 10.32
N ASP A 598 4.45 -21.90 11.09
CA ASP A 598 3.15 -21.24 10.95
C ASP A 598 3.18 -19.78 11.46
N LEU A 599 4.21 -19.43 12.25
CA LEU A 599 4.45 -18.06 12.73
C LEU A 599 5.49 -17.30 11.89
N ASP A 600 6.07 -17.92 10.85
CA ASP A 600 7.10 -17.25 10.04
C ASP A 600 6.53 -16.03 9.32
N ASP A 601 5.27 -16.06 8.85
CA ASP A 601 4.63 -14.91 8.20
C ASP A 601 4.45 -13.72 9.16
N VAL A 602 3.99 -13.99 10.39
CA VAL A 602 3.85 -12.97 11.43
C VAL A 602 5.20 -12.45 11.89
N ARG A 603 6.19 -13.34 12.01
CA ARG A 603 7.57 -12.95 12.33
C ARG A 603 8.17 -12.09 11.22
N GLU A 604 7.92 -12.41 9.95
CA GLU A 604 8.37 -11.64 8.79
C GLU A 604 7.67 -10.28 8.70
N GLU A 605 6.37 -10.21 9.01
CA GLU A 605 5.62 -8.95 9.07
C GLU A 605 6.11 -8.03 10.21
N LEU A 606 6.40 -8.62 11.38
CA LEU A 606 6.96 -7.90 12.53
C LEU A 606 8.47 -7.69 12.42
N ARG A 607 9.13 -8.30 11.43
CA ARG A 607 10.58 -8.22 11.26
C ARG A 607 10.95 -6.80 10.85
N PRO A 608 11.89 -6.15 11.55
CA PRO A 608 12.36 -4.84 11.14
C PRO A 608 13.01 -4.92 9.75
N ARG A 609 12.44 -4.21 8.78
CA ARG A 609 12.97 -4.01 7.43
C ARG A 609 14.23 -3.15 7.44
N LEU A 610 15.30 -3.67 8.03
CA LEU A 610 16.51 -2.89 8.35
C LEU A 610 17.27 -2.44 7.11
N LYS A 611 17.28 -3.24 6.04
CA LYS A 611 17.90 -2.88 4.76
C LYS A 611 17.17 -1.69 4.16
N GLU A 612 15.86 -1.79 3.96
CA GLU A 612 15.04 -0.73 3.38
C GLU A 612 15.08 0.53 4.24
N ARG A 613 15.01 0.40 5.58
CA ARG A 613 15.15 1.52 6.50
C ARG A 613 16.51 2.20 6.35
N PHE A 614 17.61 1.43 6.32
CA PHE A 614 18.95 1.98 6.19
C PHE A 614 19.15 2.68 4.84
N GLU A 615 18.79 2.02 3.74
CA GLU A 615 18.92 2.55 2.39
C GLU A 615 18.05 3.79 2.19
N GLY A 616 16.81 3.79 2.67
CA GLY A 616 15.91 4.93 2.62
C GLY A 616 16.46 6.16 3.36
N TRP A 617 17.10 5.97 4.52
CA TRP A 617 17.76 7.07 5.22
C TRP A 617 19.04 7.55 4.51
N VAL A 618 19.80 6.66 3.86
CA VAL A 618 20.94 7.04 3.03
C VAL A 618 20.47 7.86 1.82
N GLU A 619 19.37 7.47 1.18
CA GLU A 619 18.76 8.18 0.06
C GLU A 619 18.23 9.55 0.48
N ALA A 620 17.47 9.63 1.58
CA ALA A 620 16.99 10.89 2.15
C ALA A 620 18.15 11.85 2.45
N ALA A 621 19.24 11.36 3.04
CA ALA A 621 20.44 12.17 3.27
C ALA A 621 21.12 12.63 1.97
N MET A 622 20.99 11.89 0.87
CA MET A 622 21.53 12.29 -0.42
C MET A 622 20.71 13.39 -1.10
N LYS A 623 19.39 13.44 -0.86
CA LYS A 623 18.50 14.49 -1.36
C LYS A 623 18.70 15.83 -0.65
N ILE A 624 19.12 15.80 0.62
CA ILE A 624 19.20 17.01 1.46
C ILE A 624 20.59 17.67 1.41
N LYS A 625 20.60 19.00 1.25
CA LYS A 625 21.83 19.81 1.35
C LYS A 625 22.48 19.63 2.72
N GLY A 626 23.73 19.16 2.71
CA GLY A 626 24.52 18.87 3.92
C GLY A 626 24.46 17.40 4.37
N GLY A 627 23.53 16.61 3.83
CA GLY A 627 23.42 15.19 4.17
C GLY A 627 24.63 14.33 3.77
N PRO A 628 25.38 14.59 2.68
CA PRO A 628 26.68 13.94 2.45
C PRO A 628 27.72 14.16 3.57
N GLY A 629 27.57 15.24 4.35
CA GLY A 629 28.36 15.48 5.56
C GLY A 629 27.94 14.58 6.71
N VAL A 630 26.62 14.44 6.93
CA VAL A 630 26.03 13.51 7.91
C VAL A 630 26.43 12.07 7.60
N LEU A 631 26.30 11.61 6.36
CA LEU A 631 26.70 10.26 5.95
C LEU A 631 28.18 9.97 6.24
N ALA A 632 29.07 10.94 5.98
CA ALA A 632 30.49 10.79 6.29
C ALA A 632 30.75 10.73 7.81
N LYS A 633 29.97 11.47 8.61
CA LYS A 633 30.03 11.46 10.07
C LYS A 633 29.55 10.12 10.64
N VAL A 634 28.40 9.62 10.17
CA VAL A 634 27.85 8.31 10.51
C VAL A 634 28.85 7.21 10.18
N TYR A 635 29.39 7.17 8.96
CA TYR A 635 30.44 6.22 8.58
C TYR A 635 31.67 6.29 9.50
N THR A 636 32.11 7.50 9.84
CA THR A 636 33.26 7.67 10.74
C THR A 636 32.96 7.09 12.12
N ARG A 637 31.77 7.31 12.68
CA ARG A 637 31.35 6.72 13.96
C ARG A 637 31.19 5.20 13.89
N MET A 638 30.62 4.67 12.81
CA MET A 638 30.47 3.23 12.59
C MET A 638 31.81 2.49 12.64
N VAL A 639 32.85 3.09 12.05
CA VAL A 639 34.15 2.45 11.85
C VAL A 639 35.17 2.79 12.94
N SER A 640 34.97 3.88 13.68
CA SER A 640 35.88 4.29 14.76
C SER A 640 35.56 3.54 16.03
N GLU A 641 36.59 2.99 16.69
CA GLU A 641 36.51 2.61 18.09
C GLU A 641 36.47 3.92 18.87
N GLU A 642 35.31 4.35 19.37
CA GLU A 642 35.21 5.58 20.19
C GLU A 642 35.95 5.37 21.52
N GLU A 643 37.26 5.65 21.50
CA GLU A 643 38.14 5.66 22.69
C GLU A 643 38.15 7.04 23.37
N LYS A 644 37.47 8.03 22.79
CA LYS A 644 37.55 9.45 23.20
C LYS A 644 36.88 9.80 24.52
N ASP A 645 36.01 8.96 25.05
CA ASP A 645 35.29 9.28 26.29
C ASP A 645 36.07 8.89 27.57
N ARG A 646 37.15 8.11 27.47
CA ARG A 646 38.00 7.81 28.65
C ARG A 646 38.99 8.90 29.01
N ASP A 647 39.37 9.75 28.06
CA ASP A 647 40.40 10.77 28.30
C ASP A 647 39.84 12.12 28.77
N LYS A 648 38.54 12.41 28.53
CA LYS A 648 37.92 13.63 29.06
C LYS A 648 37.63 13.56 30.56
N ASP A 649 37.44 12.37 31.11
CA ASP A 649 37.15 12.19 32.54
C ASP A 649 38.44 12.24 33.40
N LYS A 650 39.60 11.93 32.80
CA LYS A 650 40.91 12.07 33.48
C LYS A 650 41.41 13.51 33.57
N GLY A 651 40.79 14.46 32.86
CA GLY A 651 41.26 15.85 32.77
C GLY A 651 40.61 16.85 33.75
N LYS A 652 39.56 16.47 34.49
CA LYS A 652 38.85 17.38 35.42
C LYS A 652 39.07 17.08 36.91
N GLY A 653 39.91 16.10 37.26
CA GLY A 653 40.18 15.69 38.65
C GLY A 653 41.18 16.55 39.43
N LYS A 654 41.30 17.86 39.16
CA LYS A 654 42.09 18.80 39.97
C LYS A 654 41.47 20.19 39.97
N GLU A 655 40.34 20.35 40.66
CA GLU A 655 39.96 21.57 41.40
C GLU A 655 38.59 21.35 42.04
N GLY A 656 38.50 21.52 43.36
CA GLY A 656 37.21 21.70 44.07
C GLY A 656 36.66 20.47 44.79
N GLN A 657 37.27 20.12 45.91
CA GLN A 657 36.60 19.42 47.01
C GLN A 657 35.67 20.42 47.71
N SER A 658 34.35 20.28 47.58
CA SER A 658 33.40 20.70 48.61
C SER A 658 32.06 19.98 48.44
N GLU A 659 31.56 19.50 49.56
CA GLU A 659 30.49 18.53 49.77
C GLU A 659 29.13 18.90 49.16
N SER A 660 28.43 17.91 48.59
CA SER A 660 27.06 17.58 49.02
C SER A 660 26.68 16.18 48.52
N ALA A 661 26.23 15.35 49.46
CA ALA A 661 25.86 13.97 49.25
C ALA A 661 24.47 13.87 48.61
N GLY A 662 24.38 13.17 47.48
CA GLY A 662 23.14 12.75 46.83
C GLY A 662 23.45 11.59 45.91
N GLN A 663 23.59 10.39 46.49
CA GLN A 663 23.87 9.16 45.74
C GLN A 663 22.69 8.80 44.83
N SER A 664 22.87 8.96 43.52
CA SER A 664 22.12 8.24 42.49
C SER A 664 23.10 7.32 41.77
N THR A 665 23.14 6.06 42.20
CA THR A 665 23.96 5.01 41.59
C THR A 665 23.25 4.45 40.35
N THR A 666 23.33 5.15 39.22
CA THR A 666 23.09 4.53 37.91
C THR A 666 24.33 3.77 37.48
N VAL A 667 24.29 2.45 37.63
CA VAL A 667 25.31 1.54 37.10
C VAL A 667 25.21 1.57 35.57
N THR A 668 25.98 2.44 34.92
CA THR A 668 26.19 2.37 33.47
C THR A 668 27.08 1.16 33.21
N SER A 669 26.46 0.02 32.89
CA SER A 669 27.15 -1.14 32.30
C SER A 669 28.05 -0.66 31.17
N GLY A 670 29.35 -0.91 31.26
CA GLY A 670 30.35 -0.42 30.31
C GLY A 670 30.03 -0.84 28.89
N ALA A 671 29.37 0.05 28.14
CA ALA A 671 29.09 -0.12 26.73
C ALA A 671 30.42 -0.11 25.97
N GLY A 672 30.99 -1.30 25.77
CA GLY A 672 32.19 -1.51 24.97
C GLY A 672 32.03 -0.85 23.60
N GLY A 673 33.07 -0.11 23.19
CA GLY A 673 33.05 0.81 22.04
C GLY A 673 32.29 0.32 20.81
N MET A 674 31.55 1.24 20.20
CA MET A 674 30.67 1.02 19.04
C MET A 674 31.39 0.66 17.73
N GLY A 675 32.70 0.43 17.73
CA GLY A 675 33.47 0.22 16.51
C GLY A 675 33.13 -1.08 15.79
N MET A 676 32.51 -0.99 14.62
CA MET A 676 32.34 -2.10 13.67
C MET A 676 33.52 -2.12 12.70
N THR A 677 34.71 -2.40 13.21
CA THR A 677 35.96 -2.38 12.42
C THR A 677 35.95 -3.38 11.28
N TRP A 678 35.13 -4.43 11.34
CA TRP A 678 34.94 -5.42 10.27
C TRP A 678 34.37 -4.81 8.99
N LEU A 679 33.60 -3.71 9.06
CA LEU A 679 33.12 -2.99 7.88
C LEU A 679 34.24 -2.40 7.02
N GLN A 680 35.47 -2.31 7.53
CA GLN A 680 36.62 -1.79 6.78
C GLN A 680 37.06 -2.74 5.64
N GLY A 681 36.86 -4.06 5.80
CA GLY A 681 37.21 -5.07 4.81
C GLY A 681 35.97 -5.61 4.11
N ALA A 682 35.81 -5.35 2.81
CA ALA A 682 34.66 -5.87 2.05
C ALA A 682 34.62 -7.40 2.05
N ASP A 683 35.78 -8.03 1.88
CA ASP A 683 35.96 -9.49 1.95
C ASP A 683 35.65 -10.09 3.33
N VAL A 684 35.79 -9.31 4.41
CA VAL A 684 35.37 -9.73 5.75
C VAL A 684 33.84 -9.73 5.84
N VAL A 685 33.19 -8.68 5.34
CA VAL A 685 31.71 -8.60 5.30
C VAL A 685 31.14 -9.71 4.42
N ASP A 686 31.72 -9.95 3.24
CA ASP A 686 31.31 -11.04 2.34
C ASP A 686 31.43 -12.41 3.02
N ALA A 687 32.50 -12.65 3.78
CA ALA A 687 32.66 -13.89 4.54
C ALA A 687 31.63 -14.03 5.67
N MET A 688 31.26 -12.93 6.35
CA MET A 688 30.18 -12.92 7.34
C MET A 688 28.83 -13.21 6.69
N ILE A 689 28.54 -12.60 5.54
CA ILE A 689 27.33 -12.83 4.74
C ILE A 689 27.24 -14.28 4.30
N ASN A 690 28.30 -14.83 3.70
CA ASN A 690 28.33 -16.24 3.27
C ASN A 690 28.07 -17.19 4.45
N ARG A 691 28.58 -16.85 5.64
CA ARG A 691 28.35 -17.65 6.84
C ARG A 691 26.92 -17.57 7.38
N LEU A 692 26.25 -16.44 7.17
CA LEU A 692 24.85 -16.25 7.54
C LEU A 692 23.90 -16.90 6.54
N GLY A 693 24.26 -16.91 5.24
CA GLY A 693 23.50 -17.54 4.16
C GLY A 693 23.29 -19.05 4.33
N ASP A 694 24.09 -19.71 5.18
CA ASP A 694 23.84 -21.08 5.63
C ASP A 694 22.54 -21.23 6.46
N ARG A 695 21.89 -20.13 6.85
CA ARG A 695 20.71 -20.09 7.74
C ARG A 695 19.60 -19.19 7.15
N PRO A 696 18.55 -19.74 6.54
CA PRO A 696 17.50 -18.94 5.88
C PRO A 696 16.77 -17.99 6.84
N SER A 697 16.67 -18.34 8.14
CA SER A 697 16.08 -17.45 9.16
C SER A 697 16.84 -16.14 9.38
N ARG A 698 18.00 -15.95 8.74
CA ARG A 698 18.89 -14.78 8.89
C ARG A 698 19.07 -13.95 7.63
N ASP A 699 18.28 -14.19 6.58
CA ASP A 699 18.40 -13.47 5.30
C ASP A 699 18.30 -11.94 5.47
N HIS A 700 17.38 -11.46 6.31
CA HIS A 700 17.27 -10.05 6.67
C HIS A 700 18.55 -9.42 7.28
N ILE A 701 19.37 -10.20 8.00
CA ILE A 701 20.65 -9.74 8.56
C ILE A 701 21.68 -9.65 7.44
N THR A 702 21.70 -10.65 6.56
CA THR A 702 22.55 -10.68 5.36
C THR A 702 22.28 -9.47 4.46
N ASP A 703 21.01 -9.20 4.19
CA ASP A 703 20.54 -8.06 3.42
C ASP A 703 20.98 -6.72 4.02
N ALA A 704 20.78 -6.54 5.34
CA ALA A 704 21.19 -5.31 6.03
C ALA A 704 22.71 -5.15 6.06
N LEU A 705 23.46 -6.24 6.24
CA LEU A 705 24.92 -6.26 6.18
C LEU A 705 25.45 -5.88 4.80
N GLU A 706 24.81 -6.37 3.73
CA GLU A 706 25.17 -6.04 2.35
C GLU A 706 24.98 -4.55 2.10
N ALA A 707 23.83 -3.98 2.46
CA ALA A 707 23.55 -2.55 2.34
C ALA A 707 24.57 -1.70 3.12
N MET A 708 24.91 -2.08 4.35
CA MET A 708 25.94 -1.42 5.16
C MET A 708 27.35 -1.55 4.55
N GLY A 709 27.69 -2.72 3.99
CA GLY A 709 28.96 -2.96 3.30
C GLY A 709 29.12 -2.10 2.06
N ASN A 710 28.06 -2.00 1.24
CA ASN A 710 27.97 -1.14 0.06
C ASN A 710 28.12 0.34 0.44
N PHE A 711 27.39 0.79 1.47
CA PHE A 711 27.53 2.14 2.01
C PHE A 711 28.97 2.42 2.46
N ALA A 712 29.56 1.54 3.26
CA ALA A 712 30.92 1.68 3.76
C ALA A 712 31.95 1.77 2.61
N LYS A 713 31.79 0.96 1.55
CA LYS A 713 32.60 1.00 0.33
C LYS A 713 32.50 2.35 -0.38
N ILE A 714 31.30 2.89 -0.55
CA ILE A 714 31.07 4.22 -1.15
C ILE A 714 31.74 5.31 -0.32
N GLN A 715 31.60 5.27 1.01
CA GLN A 715 32.18 6.28 1.91
C GLN A 715 33.72 6.22 1.94
N ARG A 716 34.32 5.03 1.88
CA ARG A 716 35.79 4.87 1.70
C ARG A 716 36.27 5.54 0.42
N LYS A 717 35.63 5.25 -0.72
CA LYS A 717 35.98 5.84 -2.01
C LYS A 717 35.88 7.37 -1.97
N LYS A 718 34.80 7.91 -1.38
CA LYS A 718 34.63 9.36 -1.18
C LYS A 718 35.71 9.96 -0.27
N LYS A 719 36.11 9.27 0.80
CA LYS A 719 37.18 9.72 1.71
C LYS A 719 38.53 9.82 1.00
N VAL A 720 38.90 8.82 0.20
CA VAL A 720 40.14 8.82 -0.59
C VAL A 720 40.15 9.96 -1.60
N LEU A 721 39.04 10.17 -2.33
CA LEU A 721 38.92 11.28 -3.28
C LEU A 721 39.02 12.66 -2.62
N ARG A 722 38.50 12.82 -1.39
CA ARG A 722 38.66 14.06 -0.62
C ARG A 722 40.10 14.26 -0.16
N GLN A 723 40.80 13.20 0.21
CA GLN A 723 42.22 13.26 0.60
C GLN A 723 43.11 13.59 -0.60
N SER A 724 42.87 12.99 -1.76
CA SER A 724 43.62 13.30 -2.99
C SER A 724 43.39 14.73 -3.45
N LYS A 725 42.16 15.24 -3.40
CA LYS A 725 41.86 16.66 -3.69
C LYS A 725 42.52 17.63 -2.72
N LYS A 726 42.62 17.27 -1.43
CA LYS A 726 43.34 18.10 -0.44
C LYS A 726 44.85 18.08 -0.69
N ALA A 727 45.42 16.93 -1.06
CA ALA A 727 46.83 16.80 -1.39
C ALA A 727 47.19 17.58 -2.67
N SER A 728 46.35 17.55 -3.71
CA SER A 728 46.58 18.31 -4.93
C SER A 728 46.31 19.82 -4.78
N GLY A 729 45.29 20.21 -3.99
CA GLY A 729 44.94 21.61 -3.76
C GLY A 729 45.97 22.36 -2.90
N ALA A 730 46.62 21.68 -1.95
CA ALA A 730 47.67 22.29 -1.12
C ALA A 730 48.97 22.61 -1.89
N GLY A 731 49.19 22.00 -3.07
CA GLY A 731 50.38 22.22 -3.90
C GLY A 731 50.28 23.37 -4.91
N GLY A 732 49.09 23.95 -5.14
CA GLY A 732 48.84 24.91 -6.22
C GLY A 732 48.80 26.39 -5.83
N ALA A 733 48.85 26.73 -4.54
CA ALA A 733 48.71 28.11 -4.06
C ALA A 733 50.02 28.92 -4.02
N GLY A 734 51.13 28.36 -4.50
CA GLY A 734 52.46 28.99 -4.42
C GLY A 734 53.21 28.96 -5.74
N LYS A 735 52.75 29.73 -6.74
CA LYS A 735 53.51 30.30 -7.88
C LYS A 735 52.55 30.74 -9.00
N ASN A 736 51.90 31.89 -8.84
CA ASN A 736 51.52 32.72 -9.99
C ASN A 736 51.29 34.17 -9.55
N GLN A 737 52.36 34.81 -9.09
CA GLN A 737 52.51 36.27 -9.07
C GLN A 737 53.73 36.61 -9.93
N ASN A 738 53.63 36.49 -11.25
CA ASN A 738 54.41 37.35 -12.14
C ASN A 738 53.93 37.23 -13.59
N ALA A 739 53.95 38.37 -14.30
CA ALA A 739 53.44 38.61 -15.64
C ALA A 739 51.90 38.74 -15.74
N ASN A 740 51.38 39.97 -15.67
CA ASN A 740 51.39 40.81 -16.86
C ASN A 740 50.94 42.25 -16.52
N ALA A 741 51.82 43.21 -16.78
CA ALA A 741 51.48 44.62 -16.82
C ALA A 741 51.45 45.06 -18.29
N ASN A 742 50.40 45.82 -18.61
CA ASN A 742 50.37 46.85 -19.65
C ASN A 742 50.14 46.40 -21.12
N VAL A 743 48.96 46.72 -21.65
CA VAL A 743 48.77 47.65 -22.80
C VAL A 743 47.27 47.97 -22.95
N ASN A 744 47.00 49.27 -22.99
CA ASN A 744 45.70 49.89 -23.28
C ASN A 744 45.28 49.73 -24.75
N GLY A 745 43.96 49.55 -24.93
CA GLY A 745 43.15 50.29 -25.91
C GLY A 745 43.14 49.80 -27.37
N PHE A 746 41.98 49.38 -27.86
CA PHE A 746 41.37 49.93 -29.09
C PHE A 746 39.94 49.39 -29.30
N GLN A 747 39.06 50.25 -29.83
CA GLN A 747 37.69 49.97 -30.26
C GLN A 747 37.65 49.01 -31.46
N GLY A 748 36.52 48.32 -31.69
CA GLY A 748 36.21 47.81 -33.03
C GLY A 748 35.23 46.65 -33.12
N LEU A 749 34.09 46.95 -33.71
CA LEU A 749 33.02 46.09 -34.25
C LEU A 749 33.49 44.81 -34.94
N GLY A 750 32.64 43.77 -34.95
CA GLY A 750 32.67 42.76 -36.01
C GLY A 750 32.05 41.40 -35.67
N SER A 751 30.83 41.17 -36.15
CA SER A 751 30.25 39.84 -36.36
C SER A 751 31.10 38.98 -37.30
N GLY A 752 31.15 37.66 -37.08
CA GLY A 752 31.76 36.73 -38.03
C GLY A 752 31.62 35.27 -37.62
N SER A 753 30.68 34.58 -38.25
CA SER A 753 30.55 33.12 -38.31
C SER A 753 31.74 32.49 -39.05
N GLY A 754 32.16 31.27 -38.68
CA GLY A 754 33.17 30.55 -39.44
C GLY A 754 33.69 29.26 -38.82
N SER A 755 33.30 28.15 -39.45
CA SER A 755 33.75 26.76 -39.28
C SER A 755 35.27 26.55 -39.32
N GLY A 756 35.75 25.44 -38.74
CA GLY A 756 37.08 24.91 -39.07
C GLY A 756 37.61 23.82 -38.15
N SER A 757 37.69 22.59 -38.67
CA SER A 757 38.15 21.32 -38.09
C SER A 757 39.58 21.26 -37.54
N GLY A 758 39.84 20.23 -36.72
CA GLY A 758 41.07 19.43 -36.87
C GLY A 758 41.59 18.67 -35.65
N ILE A 759 41.85 17.36 -35.86
CA ILE A 759 42.93 16.51 -35.27
C ILE A 759 42.62 15.81 -33.92
N THR A 760 42.94 14.53 -33.63
CA THR A 760 43.16 13.22 -34.31
C THR A 760 43.43 12.22 -33.16
N THR A 761 42.88 10.99 -33.17
CA THR A 761 43.49 9.75 -32.61
C THR A 761 42.67 8.56 -33.12
N ARG A 762 43.13 7.85 -34.17
CA ARG A 762 43.98 6.64 -34.19
C ARG A 762 43.26 5.38 -33.66
N VAL A 763 42.90 4.51 -34.62
CA VAL A 763 42.25 3.20 -34.48
C VAL A 763 43.29 2.15 -34.89
N ASP A 764 43.49 1.13 -34.05
CA ASP A 764 44.28 -0.06 -34.40
C ASP A 764 43.33 -1.23 -34.71
N ALA A 765 43.59 -1.91 -35.81
CA ALA A 765 42.91 -3.12 -36.24
C ALA A 765 43.94 -4.16 -36.71
N GLY A 766 43.64 -5.43 -36.44
CA GLY A 766 44.03 -6.57 -37.27
C GLY A 766 45.07 -7.52 -36.66
N THR A 767 44.69 -8.78 -36.43
CA THR A 767 44.97 -9.89 -37.38
C THR A 767 44.45 -11.22 -36.82
N SER A 768 43.76 -11.97 -37.67
CA SER A 768 43.32 -13.37 -37.49
C SER A 768 43.79 -14.15 -38.71
N THR A 769 44.35 -15.34 -38.50
CA THR A 769 44.79 -16.26 -39.55
C THR A 769 44.03 -17.57 -39.44
N ASP A 770 43.44 -17.97 -40.57
CA ASP A 770 42.83 -19.28 -40.84
C ASP A 770 43.87 -20.41 -40.92
N THR A 771 43.48 -21.65 -40.59
CA THR A 771 43.22 -22.73 -41.56
C THR A 771 43.06 -24.12 -40.92
N ASN A 772 42.09 -24.86 -41.47
CA ASN A 772 42.18 -26.24 -41.98
C ASN A 772 41.28 -27.35 -41.39
N ALA A 773 40.89 -28.23 -42.31
CA ALA A 773 39.66 -29.03 -42.37
C ALA A 773 39.89 -30.56 -42.30
N ASN A 774 38.82 -31.34 -42.03
CA ASN A 774 38.39 -32.55 -42.76
C ASN A 774 37.16 -33.20 -42.06
N THR A 775 35.97 -33.32 -42.68
CA THR A 775 35.45 -34.33 -43.65
C THR A 775 34.99 -35.66 -43.01
N ILE A 776 33.68 -35.98 -43.06
CA ILE A 776 33.05 -37.16 -43.74
C ILE A 776 31.50 -37.19 -43.51
N ALA A 777 30.82 -37.57 -44.60
CA ALA A 777 29.41 -37.75 -44.97
C ALA A 777 28.36 -38.30 -43.98
N GLY A 778 27.08 -38.00 -44.27
CA GLY A 778 25.93 -38.81 -43.84
C GLY A 778 24.57 -38.13 -44.00
N THR A 779 23.86 -38.45 -45.07
CA THR A 779 22.51 -38.02 -45.50
C THR A 779 21.37 -38.22 -44.50
N SER A 780 20.43 -37.26 -44.43
CA SER A 780 18.99 -37.38 -44.78
C SER A 780 18.04 -36.59 -43.84
N ALA A 781 16.96 -36.13 -44.48
CA ALA A 781 16.01 -35.10 -44.08
C ALA A 781 15.29 -35.29 -42.73
N SER A 782 14.91 -34.17 -42.10
CA SER A 782 13.51 -33.77 -41.88
C SER A 782 13.44 -32.46 -41.10
N ALA A 783 12.70 -31.51 -41.64
CA ALA A 783 12.53 -30.16 -41.11
C ALA A 783 11.78 -30.14 -39.77
N SER A 784 12.36 -29.49 -38.76
CA SER A 784 11.63 -28.81 -37.69
C SER A 784 12.46 -27.61 -37.25
N THR A 785 11.95 -26.41 -37.53
CA THR A 785 12.54 -25.14 -37.15
C THR A 785 12.38 -24.93 -35.65
N ASN A 786 13.45 -25.19 -34.90
CA ASN A 786 13.63 -24.72 -33.53
C ASN A 786 14.11 -23.26 -33.57
N ALA A 787 13.27 -22.32 -33.14
CA ALA A 787 13.69 -20.95 -32.87
C ALA A 787 14.30 -20.91 -31.46
N ASN A 788 15.61 -20.72 -31.42
CA ASN A 788 16.43 -20.57 -30.23
C ASN A 788 16.28 -19.14 -29.70
N ALA A 789 15.65 -18.97 -28.53
CA ALA A 789 15.52 -17.69 -27.85
C ALA A 789 16.74 -17.45 -26.95
N ASN A 790 17.62 -16.54 -27.37
CA ASN A 790 18.66 -15.96 -26.53
C ASN A 790 17.99 -15.06 -25.47
N THR A 791 18.06 -15.47 -24.21
CA THR A 791 17.63 -14.68 -23.05
C THR A 791 18.82 -13.88 -22.51
N SER A 792 18.86 -12.60 -22.86
CA SER A 792 19.66 -11.60 -22.15
C SER A 792 18.86 -11.11 -20.94
N GLY A 793 19.38 -11.40 -19.73
CA GLY A 793 18.80 -10.96 -18.47
C GLY A 793 18.96 -9.47 -18.24
N SER A 794 17.84 -8.79 -18.01
CA SER A 794 17.75 -7.39 -17.63
C SER A 794 17.24 -7.30 -16.20
N ASN A 795 18.10 -6.82 -15.29
CA ASN A 795 17.71 -6.43 -13.93
C ASN A 795 16.79 -5.21 -14.02
N ALA A 796 15.50 -5.39 -13.70
CA ALA A 796 14.55 -4.30 -13.53
C ALA A 796 14.60 -3.81 -12.07
N GLY A 797 15.21 -2.64 -11.85
CA GLY A 797 15.00 -1.86 -10.64
C GLY A 797 13.67 -1.11 -10.76
N THR A 798 12.82 -1.23 -9.75
CA THR A 798 11.58 -0.46 -9.58
C THR A 798 11.89 1.03 -9.34
N PRO A 799 11.33 1.97 -10.13
CA PRO A 799 11.49 3.39 -9.85
C PRO A 799 10.44 3.85 -8.82
N HIS A 800 10.91 4.42 -7.72
CA HIS A 800 10.09 5.16 -6.75
C HIS A 800 9.94 6.60 -7.27
N PHE A 801 8.79 6.95 -7.87
CA PHE A 801 8.53 8.30 -8.36
C PHE A 801 7.88 9.17 -7.27
N SER A 802 8.54 10.30 -6.97
CA SER A 802 8.01 11.35 -6.11
C SER A 802 7.27 12.35 -7.01
N PHE A 803 5.95 12.44 -6.89
CA PHE A 803 5.18 13.51 -7.51
C PHE A 803 5.38 14.80 -6.73
N SER A 804 5.91 15.83 -7.39
CA SER A 804 5.90 17.19 -6.87
C SER A 804 4.82 17.95 -7.64
N PHE A 805 3.65 18.14 -7.04
CA PHE A 805 2.64 19.05 -7.57
C PHE A 805 3.16 20.47 -7.38
N GLY A 806 3.74 21.06 -8.43
CA GLY A 806 4.08 22.48 -8.45
C GLY A 806 2.81 23.33 -8.44
N ARG A 807 2.27 23.63 -7.24
CA ARG A 807 1.18 24.60 -7.05
C ARG A 807 1.75 25.96 -6.62
N ASN A 808 1.41 27.00 -7.38
CA ASN A 808 1.56 28.39 -6.95
C ASN A 808 0.53 28.67 -5.85
N VAL A 809 0.98 28.67 -4.59
CA VAL A 809 0.17 29.08 -3.44
C VAL A 809 -0.05 30.60 -3.51
N SER A 810 -1.26 31.01 -3.87
CA SER A 810 -1.71 32.40 -3.71
C SER A 810 -2.25 32.55 -2.29
N THR A 811 -1.44 33.10 -1.39
CA THR A 811 -1.85 33.41 -0.02
C THR A 811 -2.88 34.55 -0.01
N LEU A 812 -4.15 34.22 0.23
CA LEU A 812 -5.17 35.20 0.62
C LEU A 812 -5.04 35.46 2.12
N ASN A 813 -4.54 36.66 2.45
CA ASN A 813 -4.33 37.12 3.82
C ASN A 813 -5.63 37.76 4.33
N ALA A 814 -6.45 37.03 5.08
CA ALA A 814 -7.64 37.56 5.75
C ALA A 814 -7.27 38.02 7.17
N ASN A 815 -7.04 39.33 7.29
CA ASN A 815 -6.75 40.00 8.55
C ASN A 815 -8.09 40.33 9.23
N THR A 816 -8.45 39.66 10.32
CA THR A 816 -9.56 40.09 11.19
C THR A 816 -9.08 40.21 12.64
N ASN A 817 -8.97 41.46 13.08
CA ASN A 817 -8.83 41.83 14.48
C ASN A 817 -10.19 41.69 15.17
N VAL A 818 -10.30 40.85 16.19
CA VAL A 818 -11.33 40.99 17.23
C VAL A 818 -10.71 40.78 18.60
N VAL A 819 -10.72 41.85 19.39
CA VAL A 819 -10.45 41.89 20.82
C VAL A 819 -11.71 41.42 21.55
N GLY A 820 -11.59 40.51 22.53
CA GLY A 820 -12.72 40.14 23.38
C GLY A 820 -12.46 38.96 24.30
N SER A 821 -11.87 39.23 25.46
CA SER A 821 -11.80 38.37 26.64
C SER A 821 -13.19 38.01 27.20
N SER A 822 -13.44 36.75 27.61
CA SER A 822 -13.85 36.38 28.98
C SER A 822 -14.45 34.95 29.11
N THR A 823 -13.95 34.26 30.14
CA THR A 823 -14.60 33.29 31.08
C THR A 823 -15.50 32.15 30.58
N SER A 824 -15.04 30.94 30.91
CA SER A 824 -15.76 29.67 30.92
C SER A 824 -16.70 29.52 32.12
N THR A 825 -17.95 29.10 31.86
CA THR A 825 -18.76 28.25 32.76
C THR A 825 -19.63 27.30 31.91
N PRO A 826 -19.97 26.10 32.41
CA PRO A 826 -20.55 25.02 31.59
C PRO A 826 -22.07 24.93 31.80
N PHE A 827 -22.88 24.70 30.76
CA PHE A 827 -24.18 24.04 30.91
C PHE A 827 -24.81 23.58 29.59
N ALA A 828 -25.42 22.39 29.70
CA ALA A 828 -26.67 21.94 29.10
C ALA A 828 -26.75 21.61 27.59
N ALA A 829 -27.22 20.38 27.34
CA ALA A 829 -27.65 19.84 26.06
C ALA A 829 -28.77 20.66 25.40
N PRO A 830 -28.81 20.76 24.05
CA PRO A 830 -29.91 21.42 23.37
C PRO A 830 -31.07 20.45 23.08
N SER A 831 -32.24 20.83 23.61
CA SER A 831 -33.55 20.37 23.20
C SER A 831 -33.85 20.79 21.76
N TYR A 832 -34.34 19.85 20.95
CA TYR A 832 -34.88 20.09 19.61
C TYR A 832 -36.06 21.07 19.67
N GLY A 833 -35.95 22.18 18.94
CA GLY A 833 -37.04 23.10 18.65
C GLY A 833 -37.18 23.23 17.14
N GLY A 834 -38.32 22.79 16.60
CA GLY A 834 -38.69 22.93 15.20
C GLY A 834 -38.98 24.37 14.82
N LEU A 835 -38.69 24.71 13.56
CA LEU A 835 -39.19 25.90 12.89
C LEU A 835 -39.68 25.50 11.50
N ASP A 836 -40.98 25.70 11.34
CA ASP A 836 -41.76 25.61 10.12
C ASP A 836 -41.37 26.70 9.10
N ASP A 837 -41.55 26.35 7.83
CA ASP A 837 -42.02 27.16 6.70
C ASP A 837 -41.58 28.64 6.56
N VAL A 838 -40.79 28.91 5.51
CA VAL A 838 -40.95 30.12 4.67
C VAL A 838 -40.70 29.74 3.20
N ASP A 839 -41.64 30.16 2.34
CA ASP A 839 -41.89 29.84 0.92
C ASP A 839 -40.70 29.87 -0.07
#